data_AF-A0A7G8WH38-F1
#
_entry.id   AF-A0A7G8WH38-F1
#
_cell.length_a   1.000
_cell.length_b   1.000
_cell.length_c   1.000
_cell.angle_alpha   90.00
_cell.angle_beta   90.00
_cell.angle_gamma   90.00
#
_symmetry.space_group_name_H-M   'P 1'
#
loop_
_entity.id
_entity.type
_entity.pdbx_description
1 polymer ?
#
loop_
_entity_poly.entity_id
_entity_poly.type
_entity_poly.pdbx_seq_one_letter_code
_entity_poly.pdbx_strand_id
1 'polypeptide(L)'
;MGEPCTDGPAAANVLPRPPVRIVHLGLGNFFRAHQAWYTAHSPDASQWGIVAFTGRSTALAEALTAQDCRYTLITRAAGGDTAEVIGSVVQAFPGGRREEFLRYLADPAVAVVTLTITEAGYVQGGSDSAAGRLVEGLAARRAAGGGPLTVVSCDNLPENGSVTSRMVGEHAASVDPGLAGWISEHVSFVTTMVDRITPATTAADGAVARELTGYGDAAPVVTEPFSEWVLSGHFPAGRPSWEAAGARFVQDIAPFEQRKLWLLNGAHSLLAYAGSTLGHLTIAEAVADPRCLAWVSEWWDLACVHLTLPAGELDDYRTALLGRFGNARIRHLLSQIAADGSQKVPVRFVPVLRRERAAGRMPVGAVRPVAAWINHLRGAGVPVKDVAAERVQGLAAGPLEAAVTAVLGFLDDGLAADHALVAEVLRLCGVLSGVAAGVPLSRTAASMAVESIGWRYLLANLCTSVAVTSTQQGLSVAAAAVAAAAVDAGADADPGGAHLHVDLRPDRVEMSLQDRTTARVTALDVILARWITTAVESLGLRTSGATAAASTPPVQMLEMAIDAMDIAAIRPFWKAVMAYGDEPGLGGPEDAVVDPAGRLPAIWFQQMHEPRRQRNRVHFDITVAHDEAAARVAAALAAGGVLVDESSARSFWVLADVEGNEVCVCTWTDRDERDERERLAQGG
;
A
#
# COMPACT_ATOMS: atom_id res chain seq x y z
N MET A 1 -66.86 -48.93 11.87
CA MET A 1 -65.44 -48.78 12.24
C MET A 1 -64.96 -47.49 11.64
N GLY A 2 -64.59 -46.54 12.49
CA GLY A 2 -64.19 -45.19 12.10
C GLY A 2 -63.89 -44.42 13.38
N GLU A 3 -62.75 -44.71 13.99
CA GLU A 3 -62.19 -43.92 15.07
C GLU A 3 -61.67 -42.58 14.52
N PRO A 4 -61.89 -41.45 15.20
CA PRO A 4 -61.27 -40.20 14.84
C PRO A 4 -59.84 -40.15 15.38
N CYS A 5 -58.91 -39.85 14.46
CA CYS A 5 -57.49 -39.62 14.73
C CYS A 5 -57.33 -38.36 15.59
N THR A 6 -56.86 -38.51 16.82
CA THR A 6 -56.41 -37.40 17.68
C THR A 6 -54.90 -37.23 17.52
N ASP A 7 -54.47 -36.36 16.61
CA ASP A 7 -53.09 -35.85 16.63
C ASP A 7 -53.05 -34.58 17.49
N GLY A 8 -52.58 -34.73 18.72
CA GLY A 8 -52.12 -33.61 19.54
C GLY A 8 -50.80 -33.04 19.00
N PRO A 9 -50.51 -31.74 19.21
CA PRO A 9 -49.26 -31.15 18.76
C PRO A 9 -48.09 -31.81 19.50
N ALA A 10 -47.12 -32.29 18.73
CA ALA A 10 -45.84 -32.75 19.26
C ALA A 10 -45.23 -31.65 20.14
N ALA A 11 -45.08 -31.93 21.43
CA ALA A 11 -44.37 -31.06 22.35
C ALA A 11 -42.97 -30.82 21.80
N ALA A 12 -42.69 -29.59 21.35
CA ALA A 12 -41.36 -29.17 20.98
C ALA A 12 -40.44 -29.45 22.16
N ASN A 13 -39.46 -30.33 21.95
CA ASN A 13 -38.50 -30.75 22.95
C ASN A 13 -37.65 -29.52 23.35
N VAL A 14 -38.08 -28.77 24.37
CA VAL A 14 -37.35 -27.60 24.89
C VAL A 14 -36.13 -28.14 25.63
N LEU A 15 -34.99 -28.22 24.95
CA LEU A 15 -33.72 -28.53 25.58
C LEU A 15 -33.52 -27.59 26.79
N PRO A 16 -33.14 -28.12 27.97
CA PRO A 16 -32.94 -27.32 29.17
C PRO A 16 -31.86 -26.27 28.94
N ARG A 17 -32.10 -25.04 29.40
CA ARG A 17 -31.14 -23.94 29.28
C ARG A 17 -29.90 -24.24 30.13
N PRO A 18 -28.68 -24.13 29.57
CA PRO A 18 -27.46 -24.28 30.35
C PRO A 18 -27.40 -23.29 31.52
N PRO A 19 -26.84 -23.66 32.68
CA PRO A 19 -26.66 -22.75 33.80
C PRO A 19 -25.68 -21.63 33.42
N VAL A 20 -25.92 -20.41 33.91
CA VAL A 20 -25.03 -19.26 33.62
C VAL A 20 -23.68 -19.47 34.30
N ARG A 21 -22.63 -19.58 33.49
CA ARG A 21 -21.23 -19.68 33.96
C ARG A 21 -20.29 -18.70 33.26
N ILE A 22 -20.78 -18.01 32.22
CA ILE A 22 -20.03 -17.03 31.45
C ILE A 22 -20.81 -15.72 31.43
N VAL A 23 -20.12 -14.63 31.72
CA VAL A 23 -20.60 -13.27 31.46
C VAL A 23 -19.90 -12.74 30.22
N HIS A 24 -20.61 -12.07 29.31
CA HIS A 24 -20.03 -11.43 28.14
C HIS A 24 -20.33 -9.94 28.13
N LEU A 25 -19.31 -9.11 27.93
CA LEU A 25 -19.45 -7.66 27.76
C LEU A 25 -19.09 -7.25 26.32
N GLY A 26 -20.03 -6.60 25.64
CA GLY A 26 -19.85 -6.20 24.25
C GLY A 26 -20.60 -7.10 23.25
N LEU A 27 -21.84 -7.49 23.57
CA LEU A 27 -22.69 -8.32 22.72
C LEU A 27 -22.85 -7.71 21.32
N GLY A 28 -22.14 -8.29 20.36
CA GLY A 28 -22.12 -7.88 18.96
C GLY A 28 -22.05 -9.07 18.01
N ASN A 29 -21.80 -8.79 16.73
CA ASN A 29 -21.74 -9.82 15.70
C ASN A 29 -20.56 -10.78 15.92
N PHE A 30 -19.35 -10.26 16.15
CA PHE A 30 -18.16 -11.10 16.30
C PHE A 30 -18.30 -12.11 17.45
N PHE A 31 -18.74 -11.67 18.63
CA PHE A 31 -18.98 -12.56 19.76
C PHE A 31 -19.95 -13.70 19.43
N ARG A 32 -21.07 -13.37 18.78
CA ARG A 32 -22.08 -14.35 18.38
C ARG A 32 -21.54 -15.32 17.33
N ALA A 33 -20.75 -14.82 16.37
CA ALA A 33 -20.12 -15.65 15.36
C ALA A 33 -18.95 -16.48 15.89
N HIS A 34 -18.36 -16.17 17.05
CA HIS A 34 -17.09 -16.74 17.48
C HIS A 34 -17.15 -17.36 18.87
N GLN A 35 -17.07 -16.61 19.97
CA GLN A 35 -16.99 -17.21 21.31
C GLN A 35 -18.28 -17.95 21.70
N ALA A 36 -19.44 -17.40 21.33
CA ALA A 36 -20.72 -18.06 21.54
C ALA A 36 -20.84 -19.35 20.69
N TRP A 37 -20.27 -19.33 19.48
CA TRP A 37 -20.20 -20.50 18.60
C TRP A 37 -19.30 -21.60 19.19
N TYR A 38 -18.08 -21.27 19.63
CA TYR A 38 -17.18 -22.22 20.29
C TYR A 38 -17.81 -22.82 21.54
N THR A 39 -18.51 -22.01 22.33
CA THR A 39 -19.22 -22.49 23.53
C THR A 39 -20.38 -23.42 23.18
N ALA A 40 -21.13 -23.14 22.10
CA ALA A 40 -22.22 -24.01 21.65
C ALA A 40 -21.73 -25.35 21.08
N HIS A 41 -20.51 -25.37 20.53
CA HIS A 41 -19.89 -26.56 19.94
C HIS A 41 -19.01 -27.35 20.90
N SER A 42 -18.81 -26.86 22.13
CA SER A 42 -18.13 -27.64 23.16
C SER A 42 -18.99 -28.83 23.59
N PRO A 43 -18.39 -30.01 23.83
CA PRO A 43 -19.14 -31.20 24.24
C PRO A 43 -19.86 -31.03 25.59
N ASP A 44 -19.39 -30.10 26.43
CA ASP A 44 -19.98 -29.72 27.71
C ASP A 44 -20.88 -28.47 27.62
N ALA A 45 -21.32 -28.05 26.42
CA ALA A 45 -22.14 -26.85 26.20
C ALA A 45 -23.38 -26.76 27.11
N SER A 46 -23.99 -27.90 27.47
CA SER A 46 -25.14 -27.96 28.38
C SER A 46 -24.83 -27.45 29.80
N GLN A 47 -23.56 -27.26 30.15
CA GLN A 47 -23.11 -26.74 31.44
C GLN A 47 -22.68 -25.28 31.39
N TRP A 48 -22.65 -24.63 30.22
CA TRP A 48 -21.99 -23.34 30.02
C TRP A 48 -22.90 -22.32 29.30
N GLY A 49 -23.86 -21.78 30.05
CA GLY A 49 -24.71 -20.69 29.59
C GLY A 49 -24.01 -19.34 29.67
N ILE A 50 -24.24 -18.50 28.66
CA ILE A 50 -23.71 -17.14 28.58
C ILE A 50 -24.82 -16.13 28.86
N VAL A 51 -24.56 -15.22 29.81
CA VAL A 51 -25.29 -13.96 29.92
C VAL A 51 -24.51 -12.85 29.23
N ALA A 52 -25.13 -12.14 28.29
CA ALA A 52 -24.45 -11.16 27.44
C ALA A 52 -25.01 -9.75 27.62
N PHE A 53 -24.12 -8.76 27.64
CA PHE A 53 -24.46 -7.35 27.79
C PHE A 53 -24.08 -6.58 26.53
N THR A 54 -25.02 -5.86 25.94
CA THR A 54 -24.71 -4.96 24.81
C THR A 54 -23.92 -3.74 25.27
N GLY A 55 -23.41 -2.97 24.31
CA GLY A 55 -22.89 -1.62 24.56
C GLY A 55 -24.03 -0.62 24.79
N ARG A 56 -23.99 0.51 24.06
CA ARG A 56 -24.97 1.60 24.21
C ARG A 56 -26.37 1.26 23.68
N SER A 57 -26.48 0.41 22.67
CA SER A 57 -27.77 0.08 22.04
C SER A 57 -28.50 -1.03 22.81
N THR A 58 -29.81 -0.85 23.03
CA THR A 58 -30.67 -1.86 23.68
C THR A 58 -31.28 -2.86 22.69
N ALA A 59 -31.41 -2.46 21.41
CA ALA A 59 -32.19 -3.18 20.40
C ALA A 59 -31.79 -4.64 20.21
N LEU A 60 -30.49 -4.95 20.20
CA LEU A 60 -30.02 -6.32 20.02
C LEU A 60 -30.37 -7.23 21.21
N ALA A 61 -30.27 -6.71 22.45
CA ALA A 61 -30.63 -7.47 23.63
C ALA A 61 -32.14 -7.75 23.68
N GLU A 62 -32.95 -6.76 23.31
CA GLU A 62 -34.41 -6.91 23.22
C GLU A 62 -34.81 -7.93 22.14
N ALA A 63 -34.22 -7.82 20.95
CA ALA A 63 -34.45 -8.76 19.85
C ALA A 63 -34.11 -10.20 20.24
N LEU A 64 -32.92 -10.44 20.82
CA LEU A 64 -32.51 -11.76 21.29
C LEU A 64 -33.43 -12.27 22.41
N THR A 65 -33.77 -11.44 23.39
CA THR A 65 -34.65 -11.84 24.51
C THR A 65 -36.02 -12.29 24.01
N ALA A 66 -36.57 -11.62 22.99
CA ALA A 66 -37.86 -11.97 22.38
C ALA A 66 -37.86 -13.35 21.67
N GLN A 67 -36.69 -13.90 21.36
CA GLN A 67 -36.50 -15.20 20.71
C GLN A 67 -35.69 -16.19 21.57
N ASP A 68 -35.88 -16.14 22.90
CA ASP A 68 -35.22 -17.02 23.88
C ASP A 68 -33.68 -17.00 23.81
N CYS A 69 -33.13 -15.87 23.40
CA CYS A 69 -31.71 -15.63 23.14
C CYS A 69 -31.05 -16.56 22.10
N ARG A 70 -31.85 -17.35 21.37
CA ARG A 70 -31.38 -18.12 20.22
C ARG A 70 -31.17 -17.21 19.03
N TYR A 71 -30.27 -17.55 18.13
CA TYR A 71 -30.11 -16.83 16.87
C TYR A 71 -29.50 -17.75 15.82
N THR A 72 -29.65 -17.36 14.56
CA THR A 72 -29.15 -18.06 13.40
C THR A 72 -27.77 -17.54 13.06
N LEU A 73 -26.80 -18.43 13.04
CA LEU A 73 -25.48 -18.19 12.49
C LEU A 73 -25.48 -18.68 11.03
N ILE A 74 -25.29 -17.74 10.10
CA ILE A 74 -25.19 -17.99 8.67
C ILE A 74 -23.72 -18.06 8.30
N THR A 75 -23.26 -19.24 7.88
CA THR A 75 -21.92 -19.44 7.34
C THR A 75 -21.96 -19.24 5.82
N ARG A 76 -21.34 -18.17 5.34
CA ARG A 76 -21.33 -17.77 3.92
C ARG A 76 -20.04 -18.23 3.24
N ALA A 77 -20.06 -19.44 2.69
CA ALA A 77 -18.95 -20.00 1.91
C ALA A 77 -19.08 -19.63 0.42
N ALA A 78 -18.01 -19.76 -0.35
CA ALA A 78 -18.05 -19.53 -1.81
C ALA A 78 -19.09 -20.41 -2.53
N GLY A 79 -19.29 -21.65 -2.06
CA GLY A 79 -20.26 -22.61 -2.61
C GLY A 79 -21.71 -22.40 -2.17
N GLY A 80 -21.99 -21.49 -1.23
CA GLY A 80 -23.35 -21.25 -0.73
C GLY A 80 -23.39 -20.91 0.76
N ASP A 81 -24.58 -20.51 1.23
CA ASP A 81 -24.83 -20.21 2.64
C ASP A 81 -25.35 -21.49 3.33
N THR A 82 -24.84 -21.76 4.53
CA THR A 82 -25.43 -22.72 5.47
C THR A 82 -25.84 -21.99 6.75
N ALA A 83 -26.76 -22.55 7.51
CA ALA A 83 -27.26 -21.93 8.73
C ALA A 83 -27.39 -22.93 9.88
N GLU A 84 -27.14 -22.45 11.09
CA GLU A 84 -27.37 -23.19 12.32
C GLU A 84 -27.97 -22.28 13.40
N VAL A 85 -28.74 -22.86 14.32
CA VAL A 85 -29.33 -22.13 15.45
C VAL A 85 -28.43 -22.28 16.67
N ILE A 86 -27.89 -21.17 17.15
CA ILE A 86 -27.02 -21.11 18.34
C ILE A 86 -27.85 -20.78 19.58
N GLY A 87 -27.62 -21.53 20.66
CA GLY A 87 -28.33 -21.41 21.94
C GLY A 87 -27.45 -21.24 23.18
N SER A 88 -26.15 -20.94 23.01
CA SER A 88 -25.21 -20.74 24.13
C SER A 88 -25.45 -19.44 24.90
N VAL A 89 -26.06 -18.42 24.27
CA VAL A 89 -26.54 -17.22 24.96
C VAL A 89 -27.90 -17.54 25.57
N VAL A 90 -27.99 -17.52 26.90
CA VAL A 90 -29.21 -17.88 27.63
C VAL A 90 -29.98 -16.66 28.12
N GLN A 91 -29.30 -15.51 28.26
CA GLN A 91 -29.86 -14.23 28.66
C GLN A 91 -29.08 -13.08 28.01
N ALA A 92 -29.78 -12.03 27.58
CA ALA A 92 -29.19 -10.82 27.01
C ALA A 92 -29.74 -9.58 27.70
N PHE A 93 -28.87 -8.61 28.00
CA PHE A 93 -29.25 -7.36 28.66
C PHE A 93 -28.71 -6.15 27.93
N PRO A 94 -29.46 -5.03 27.91
CA PRO A 94 -28.90 -3.74 27.57
C PRO A 94 -27.70 -3.38 28.45
N GLY A 95 -26.70 -2.68 27.89
CA GLY A 95 -25.48 -2.32 28.63
C GLY A 95 -25.72 -1.55 29.94
N GLY A 96 -26.80 -0.76 30.04
CA GLY A 96 -27.16 0.00 31.25
C GLY A 96 -27.72 -0.83 32.40
N ARG A 97 -27.93 -2.15 32.24
CA ARG A 97 -28.42 -3.07 33.29
C ARG A 97 -27.30 -3.44 34.27
N ARG A 98 -26.84 -2.43 35.01
CA ARG A 98 -25.70 -2.52 35.94
C ARG A 98 -25.96 -3.51 37.06
N GLU A 99 -27.14 -3.47 37.68
CA GLU A 99 -27.48 -4.35 38.81
C GLU A 99 -27.41 -5.82 38.42
N GLU A 100 -27.91 -6.18 37.23
CA GLU A 100 -27.81 -7.55 36.72
C GLU A 100 -26.36 -7.95 36.47
N PHE A 101 -25.56 -7.07 35.88
CA PHE A 101 -24.14 -7.33 35.67
C PHE A 101 -23.41 -7.64 36.98
N LEU A 102 -23.62 -6.80 38.01
CA LEU A 102 -23.04 -7.01 39.33
C LEU A 102 -23.52 -8.32 39.98
N ARG A 103 -24.83 -8.62 39.88
CA ARG A 103 -25.41 -9.85 40.41
C ARG A 103 -24.78 -11.10 39.79
N TYR A 104 -24.63 -11.15 38.47
CA TYR A 104 -24.00 -12.31 37.82
C TYR A 104 -22.52 -12.40 38.16
N LEU A 105 -21.79 -11.29 38.18
CA LEU A 105 -20.35 -11.35 38.45
C LEU A 105 -20.05 -11.76 39.90
N ALA A 106 -20.95 -11.44 40.82
CA ALA A 106 -20.89 -11.88 42.21
C ALA A 106 -21.18 -13.38 42.41
N ASP A 107 -21.86 -14.04 41.46
CA ASP A 107 -22.26 -15.44 41.57
C ASP A 107 -21.05 -16.39 41.46
N PRO A 108 -20.79 -17.27 42.45
CA PRO A 108 -19.69 -18.23 42.39
C PRO A 108 -19.79 -19.23 41.23
N ALA A 109 -20.97 -19.44 40.64
CA ALA A 109 -21.13 -20.29 39.46
C ALA A 109 -20.50 -19.69 38.19
N VAL A 110 -20.41 -18.35 38.11
CA VAL A 110 -19.72 -17.66 37.02
C VAL A 110 -18.21 -17.87 37.16
N ALA A 111 -17.62 -18.47 36.14
CA ALA A 111 -16.20 -18.80 36.08
C ALA A 111 -15.42 -17.91 35.10
N VAL A 112 -16.10 -17.38 34.07
CA VAL A 112 -15.45 -16.64 32.99
C VAL A 112 -16.21 -15.36 32.64
N VAL A 113 -15.48 -14.29 32.38
CA VAL A 113 -15.94 -13.07 31.72
C VAL A 113 -15.25 -12.98 30.36
N THR A 114 -15.98 -12.76 29.28
CA THR A 114 -15.42 -12.53 27.93
C THR A 114 -15.72 -11.10 27.47
N LEU A 115 -14.79 -10.48 26.72
CA LEU A 115 -14.90 -9.07 26.29
C LEU A 115 -14.76 -8.93 24.77
N THR A 116 -15.67 -8.20 24.13
CA THR A 116 -15.52 -7.64 22.78
C THR A 116 -16.01 -6.20 22.76
N ILE A 117 -15.26 -5.32 23.42
CA ILE A 117 -15.61 -3.92 23.73
C ILE A 117 -14.98 -2.91 22.76
N THR A 118 -14.27 -3.38 21.73
CA THR A 118 -13.44 -2.60 20.79
C THR A 118 -12.24 -1.92 21.45
N GLU A 119 -11.27 -1.50 20.65
CA GLU A 119 -10.05 -0.82 21.09
C GLU A 119 -10.35 0.44 21.92
N ALA A 120 -11.42 1.16 21.57
CA ALA A 120 -11.88 2.34 22.30
C ALA A 120 -12.34 2.02 23.74
N GLY A 121 -12.76 0.77 24.02
CA GLY A 121 -13.19 0.35 25.35
C GLY A 121 -12.06 0.28 26.38
N TYR A 122 -10.81 0.14 25.93
CA TYR A 122 -9.64 -0.01 26.80
C TYR A 122 -9.02 1.32 27.24
N VAL A 123 -9.37 2.42 26.57
CA VAL A 123 -8.89 3.77 26.88
C VAL A 123 -9.91 4.61 27.66
N GLN A 124 -11.14 4.11 27.83
CA GLN A 124 -12.20 4.82 28.54
C GLN A 124 -12.05 4.67 30.06
N GLY A 125 -11.95 5.81 30.76
CA GLY A 125 -11.97 5.88 32.22
C GLY A 125 -13.38 6.12 32.78
N GLY A 126 -13.50 6.04 34.11
CA GLY A 126 -14.74 6.29 34.85
C GLY A 126 -15.54 5.02 35.18
N SER A 127 -16.54 5.18 36.05
CA SER A 127 -17.34 4.05 36.58
C SER A 127 -18.19 3.36 35.51
N ASP A 128 -18.59 4.06 34.44
CA ASP A 128 -19.41 3.50 33.36
C ASP A 128 -18.61 2.84 32.24
N SER A 129 -17.27 2.93 32.29
CA SER A 129 -16.42 2.25 31.33
C SER A 129 -16.39 0.73 31.57
N ALA A 130 -15.86 -0.03 30.60
CA ALA A 130 -15.66 -1.46 30.79
C ALA A 130 -14.76 -1.76 32.02
N ALA A 131 -13.74 -0.94 32.24
CA ALA A 131 -12.88 -0.99 33.43
C ALA A 131 -13.69 -0.85 34.72
N GLY A 132 -14.47 0.24 34.82
CA GLY A 132 -15.25 0.55 36.01
C GLY A 132 -16.27 -0.52 36.33
N ARG A 133 -16.99 -1.00 35.30
CA ARG A 133 -17.96 -2.09 35.46
C ARG A 133 -17.30 -3.38 35.94
N LEU A 134 -16.17 -3.77 35.34
CA LEU A 134 -15.44 -4.96 35.78
C LEU A 134 -14.98 -4.82 37.23
N VAL A 135 -14.36 -3.70 37.60
CA VAL A 135 -13.89 -3.46 38.98
C VAL A 135 -15.03 -3.52 39.99
N GLU A 136 -16.18 -2.91 39.70
CA GLU A 136 -17.32 -2.99 40.61
C GLU A 136 -17.91 -4.40 40.72
N GLY A 137 -18.01 -5.13 39.62
CA GLY A 137 -18.48 -6.52 39.66
C GLY A 137 -17.50 -7.42 40.41
N LEU A 138 -16.19 -7.17 40.28
CA LEU A 138 -15.14 -7.88 41.02
C LEU A 138 -15.20 -7.53 42.52
N ALA A 139 -15.49 -6.28 42.86
CA ALA A 139 -15.75 -5.87 44.24
C ALA A 139 -16.97 -6.59 44.83
N ALA A 140 -18.06 -6.66 44.07
CA ALA A 140 -19.27 -7.40 44.46
C ALA A 140 -18.98 -8.90 44.66
N ARG A 141 -18.17 -9.50 43.78
CA ARG A 141 -17.73 -10.90 43.90
C ARG A 141 -16.87 -11.15 45.13
N ARG A 142 -15.91 -10.26 45.41
CA ARG A 142 -15.09 -10.32 46.62
C ARG A 142 -15.98 -10.26 47.87
N ALA A 143 -16.93 -9.33 47.90
CA ALA A 143 -17.86 -9.17 49.03
C ALA A 143 -18.76 -10.41 49.23
N ALA A 144 -19.16 -11.07 48.14
CA ALA A 144 -19.96 -12.29 48.18
C ALA A 144 -19.16 -13.57 48.44
N GLY A 145 -17.82 -13.50 48.50
CA GLY A 145 -16.97 -14.69 48.61
C GLY A 145 -17.03 -15.60 47.37
N GLY A 146 -17.26 -15.01 46.18
CA GLY A 146 -17.50 -15.76 44.93
C GLY A 146 -16.29 -16.54 44.38
N GLY A 147 -15.11 -16.40 44.98
CA GLY A 147 -13.89 -17.13 44.58
C GLY A 147 -13.25 -16.59 43.28
N PRO A 148 -12.31 -17.34 42.69
CA PRO A 148 -11.55 -16.89 41.53
C PRO A 148 -12.41 -16.83 40.26
N LEU A 149 -11.95 -16.09 39.25
CA LEU A 149 -12.53 -16.06 37.91
C LEU A 149 -11.47 -15.79 36.83
N THR A 150 -11.89 -15.91 35.58
CA THR A 150 -11.05 -15.57 34.42
C THR A 150 -11.68 -14.46 33.60
N VAL A 151 -10.92 -13.45 33.21
CA VAL A 151 -11.31 -12.45 32.21
C VAL A 151 -10.57 -12.76 30.91
N VAL A 152 -11.32 -13.00 29.84
CA VAL A 152 -10.81 -13.37 28.52
C VAL A 152 -11.11 -12.21 27.57
N SER A 153 -10.06 -11.51 27.19
CA SER A 153 -10.15 -10.43 26.22
C SER A 153 -10.18 -11.01 24.81
N CYS A 154 -11.20 -10.68 24.01
CA CYS A 154 -11.37 -11.17 22.63
C CYS A 154 -11.39 -10.03 21.60
N ASP A 155 -10.86 -8.87 21.96
CA ASP A 155 -10.63 -7.76 21.03
C ASP A 155 -9.30 -7.89 20.30
N ASN A 156 -9.20 -7.29 19.12
CA ASN A 156 -8.04 -7.37 18.23
C ASN A 156 -6.90 -6.42 18.65
N LEU A 157 -6.45 -6.54 19.90
CA LEU A 157 -5.30 -5.83 20.46
C LEU A 157 -4.15 -6.81 20.73
N PRO A 158 -2.89 -6.44 20.47
CA PRO A 158 -1.74 -7.19 20.97
C PRO A 158 -1.78 -7.26 22.50
N GLU A 159 -1.44 -8.42 23.07
CA GLU A 159 -1.41 -8.62 24.52
C GLU A 159 -2.72 -8.19 25.22
N ASN A 160 -3.87 -8.41 24.57
CA ASN A 160 -5.17 -7.92 25.02
C ASN A 160 -5.52 -8.34 26.47
N GLY A 161 -5.03 -9.47 26.96
CA GLY A 161 -5.15 -9.89 28.36
C GLY A 161 -4.35 -8.99 29.31
N SER A 162 -3.07 -8.74 29.01
CA SER A 162 -2.21 -7.83 29.79
C SER A 162 -2.73 -6.40 29.81
N VAL A 163 -3.24 -5.91 28.66
CA VAL A 163 -3.87 -4.59 28.57
C VAL A 163 -5.11 -4.52 29.48
N THR A 164 -5.94 -5.56 29.46
CA THR A 164 -7.11 -5.66 30.36
C THR A 164 -6.69 -5.68 31.82
N SER A 165 -5.69 -6.49 32.18
CA SER A 165 -5.18 -6.61 33.54
C SER A 165 -4.70 -5.27 34.08
N ARG A 166 -3.94 -4.51 33.28
CA ARG A 166 -3.42 -3.20 33.66
C ARG A 166 -4.55 -2.20 33.89
N MET A 167 -5.47 -2.09 32.93
CA MET A 167 -6.59 -1.16 32.99
C MET A 167 -7.52 -1.46 34.19
N VAL A 168 -7.82 -2.73 34.46
CA VAL A 168 -8.62 -3.12 35.63
C VAL A 168 -7.86 -2.87 36.93
N GLY A 169 -6.57 -3.20 36.98
CA GLY A 169 -5.73 -3.01 38.17
C GLY A 169 -5.55 -1.54 38.55
N GLU A 170 -5.25 -0.67 37.58
CA GLU A 170 -5.13 0.78 37.79
C GLU A 170 -6.44 1.39 38.29
N HIS A 171 -7.56 1.00 37.69
CA HIS A 171 -8.87 1.48 38.14
C HIS A 171 -9.21 0.97 39.54
N ALA A 172 -8.97 -0.31 39.82
CA ALA A 172 -9.18 -0.89 41.15
C ALA A 172 -8.34 -0.20 42.22
N ALA A 173 -7.07 0.09 41.95
CA ALA A 173 -6.18 0.78 42.88
C ALA A 173 -6.66 2.21 43.19
N SER A 174 -7.29 2.88 42.23
CA SER A 174 -7.89 4.22 42.43
C SER A 174 -9.14 4.20 43.32
N VAL A 175 -9.81 3.05 43.43
CA VAL A 175 -11.06 2.87 44.21
C VAL A 175 -10.77 2.26 45.59
N ASP A 176 -10.08 1.13 45.64
CA ASP A 176 -9.68 0.40 46.85
C ASP A 176 -8.37 -0.37 46.59
N PRO A 177 -7.22 0.02 47.18
CA PRO A 177 -5.97 -0.73 47.06
C PRO A 177 -6.06 -2.20 47.50
N GLY A 178 -6.93 -2.52 48.47
CA GLY A 178 -7.17 -3.90 48.89
C GLY A 178 -7.90 -4.73 47.82
N LEU A 179 -8.75 -4.09 47.01
CA LEU A 179 -9.40 -4.73 45.87
C LEU A 179 -8.39 -5.02 44.76
N ALA A 180 -7.48 -4.09 44.47
CA ALA A 180 -6.43 -4.32 43.48
C ALA A 180 -5.54 -5.54 43.85
N GLY A 181 -5.16 -5.66 45.13
CA GLY A 181 -4.44 -6.83 45.64
C GLY A 181 -5.24 -8.12 45.48
N TRP A 182 -6.53 -8.10 45.83
CA TRP A 182 -7.41 -9.26 45.67
C TRP A 182 -7.57 -9.68 44.20
N ILE A 183 -7.75 -8.72 43.28
CA ILE A 183 -7.87 -8.98 41.84
C ILE A 183 -6.60 -9.65 41.32
N SER A 184 -5.42 -9.15 41.70
CA SER A 184 -4.13 -9.72 41.30
C SER A 184 -3.98 -11.19 41.70
N GLU A 185 -4.52 -11.58 42.86
CA GLU A 185 -4.43 -12.94 43.39
C GLU A 185 -5.52 -13.88 42.87
N HIS A 186 -6.74 -13.39 42.61
CA HIS A 186 -7.91 -14.22 42.35
C HIS A 186 -8.44 -14.16 40.91
N VAL A 187 -7.98 -13.21 40.08
CA VAL A 187 -8.46 -13.01 38.71
C VAL A 187 -7.34 -13.33 37.74
N SER A 188 -7.59 -14.28 36.83
CA SER A 188 -6.69 -14.52 35.70
C SER A 188 -7.12 -13.71 34.49
N PHE A 189 -6.18 -13.07 33.81
CA PHE A 189 -6.41 -12.35 32.56
C PHE A 189 -5.79 -13.14 31.41
N VAL A 190 -6.64 -13.65 30.51
CA VAL A 190 -6.23 -14.47 29.37
C VAL A 190 -6.08 -13.60 28.14
N THR A 191 -4.93 -13.73 27.49
CA THR A 191 -4.65 -13.11 26.19
C THR A 191 -5.13 -14.03 25.08
N THR A 192 -5.74 -13.46 24.03
CA THR A 192 -6.25 -14.23 22.90
C THR A 192 -5.86 -13.65 21.54
N MET A 193 -5.71 -14.54 20.57
CA MET A 193 -5.74 -14.21 19.15
C MET A 193 -7.02 -14.82 18.58
N VAL A 194 -7.87 -13.96 18.05
CA VAL A 194 -9.18 -14.32 17.50
C VAL A 194 -9.23 -13.97 16.02
N ASP A 195 -9.79 -14.85 15.19
CA ASP A 195 -9.91 -14.60 13.76
C ASP A 195 -11.15 -15.28 13.17
N ARG A 196 -12.08 -14.47 12.68
CA ARG A 196 -13.27 -14.88 11.92
C ARG A 196 -13.94 -13.66 11.30
N ILE A 197 -13.89 -13.53 9.98
CA ILE A 197 -14.55 -12.43 9.27
C ILE A 197 -16.05 -12.51 9.51
N THR A 198 -16.59 -11.44 10.11
CA THR A 198 -17.99 -11.37 10.54
C THR A 198 -18.57 -10.03 10.10
N PRO A 199 -19.17 -9.95 8.90
CA PRO A 199 -19.73 -8.71 8.38
C PRO A 199 -20.86 -8.13 9.24
N ALA A 200 -21.21 -6.88 8.98
CA ALA A 200 -22.43 -6.30 9.53
C ALA A 200 -23.66 -7.05 8.98
N THR A 201 -24.60 -7.38 9.87
CA THR A 201 -25.87 -8.00 9.48
C THR A 201 -26.71 -7.00 8.70
N THR A 202 -27.32 -7.45 7.60
CA THR A 202 -28.24 -6.66 6.76
C THR A 202 -29.67 -7.17 6.90
N ALA A 203 -30.64 -6.37 6.45
CA ALA A 203 -32.05 -6.79 6.45
C ALA A 203 -32.30 -8.05 5.59
N ALA A 204 -31.49 -8.27 4.55
CA ALA A 204 -31.59 -9.43 3.68
C ALA A 204 -31.19 -10.74 4.38
N ASP A 205 -30.31 -10.68 5.39
CA ASP A 205 -29.84 -11.88 6.09
C ASP A 205 -30.95 -12.54 6.93
N GLY A 206 -31.97 -11.78 7.35
CA GLY A 206 -33.17 -12.34 7.99
C GLY A 206 -34.01 -13.19 7.04
N ALA A 207 -34.07 -12.81 5.75
CA ALA A 207 -34.71 -13.62 4.72
C ALA A 207 -33.92 -14.91 4.46
N VAL A 208 -32.59 -14.82 4.40
CA VAL A 208 -31.70 -16.00 4.26
C VAL A 208 -31.85 -16.95 5.45
N ALA A 209 -31.87 -16.42 6.68
CA ALA A 209 -32.12 -17.24 7.87
C ALA A 209 -33.46 -17.98 7.78
N ARG A 210 -34.52 -17.30 7.35
CA ARG A 210 -35.84 -17.91 7.16
C ARG A 210 -35.87 -18.97 6.06
N GLU A 211 -35.19 -18.73 4.95
CA GLU A 211 -35.08 -19.69 3.85
C GLU A 211 -34.36 -20.97 4.30
N LEU A 212 -33.21 -20.82 4.99
CA LEU A 212 -32.37 -21.97 5.37
C LEU A 212 -32.90 -22.74 6.59
N THR A 213 -33.61 -22.08 7.50
CA THR A 213 -34.04 -22.70 8.77
C THR A 213 -35.55 -22.88 8.91
N GLY A 214 -36.35 -22.17 8.11
CA GLY A 214 -37.81 -22.06 8.27
C GLY A 214 -38.27 -21.05 9.33
N TYR A 215 -37.36 -20.49 10.12
CA TYR A 215 -37.70 -19.56 11.21
C TYR A 215 -37.39 -18.10 10.84
N GLY A 216 -38.30 -17.19 11.18
CA GLY A 216 -37.97 -15.76 11.15
C GLY A 216 -37.01 -15.43 12.28
N ASP A 217 -35.91 -14.75 11.97
CA ASP A 217 -34.89 -14.35 12.95
C ASP A 217 -34.70 -12.83 12.90
N ALA A 218 -34.88 -12.16 14.04
CA ALA A 218 -34.70 -10.71 14.17
C ALA A 218 -33.24 -10.31 14.42
N ALA A 219 -32.38 -11.28 14.72
CA ALA A 219 -30.98 -11.07 15.04
C ALA A 219 -30.08 -12.16 14.43
N PRO A 220 -30.11 -12.44 13.11
CA PRO A 220 -29.12 -13.35 12.53
C PRO A 220 -27.71 -12.74 12.58
N VAL A 221 -26.69 -13.59 12.46
CA VAL A 221 -25.29 -13.20 12.30
C VAL A 221 -24.68 -13.92 11.11
N VAL A 222 -23.93 -13.20 10.27
CA VAL A 222 -23.26 -13.76 9.11
C VAL A 222 -21.77 -13.86 9.38
N THR A 223 -21.15 -14.95 8.95
CA THR A 223 -19.72 -15.18 9.11
C THR A 223 -19.13 -16.00 7.97
N GLU A 224 -17.81 -15.99 7.85
CA GLU A 224 -17.07 -16.92 7.00
C GLU A 224 -16.98 -18.33 7.63
N PRO A 225 -16.65 -19.37 6.83
CA PRO A 225 -16.43 -20.72 7.36
C PRO A 225 -15.22 -20.83 8.29
N PHE A 226 -14.15 -20.09 7.99
CA PHE A 226 -12.93 -20.11 8.80
C PHE A 226 -13.18 -19.50 10.18
N SER A 227 -12.70 -20.17 11.22
CA SER A 227 -12.71 -19.67 12.60
C SER A 227 -11.46 -20.13 13.31
N GLU A 228 -10.81 -19.23 14.03
CA GLU A 228 -9.64 -19.55 14.82
C GLU A 228 -9.66 -18.80 16.16
N TRP A 229 -9.32 -19.51 17.22
CA TRP A 229 -9.19 -18.98 18.56
C TRP A 229 -7.98 -19.57 19.25
N VAL A 230 -6.98 -18.75 19.54
CA VAL A 230 -5.80 -19.13 20.31
C VAL A 230 -5.85 -18.38 21.65
N LEU A 231 -5.59 -19.07 22.75
CA LEU A 231 -5.64 -18.53 24.10
C LEU A 231 -4.36 -18.84 24.85
N SER A 232 -3.85 -17.87 25.62
CA SER A 232 -2.77 -18.07 26.59
C SER A 232 -3.16 -17.47 27.94
N GLY A 233 -3.11 -18.31 28.98
CA GLY A 233 -3.44 -17.95 30.36
C GLY A 233 -4.11 -19.11 31.11
N HIS A 234 -4.58 -18.82 32.32
CA HIS A 234 -5.08 -19.82 33.26
C HIS A 234 -6.58 -19.65 33.53
N PHE A 235 -7.25 -20.73 33.88
CA PHE A 235 -8.69 -20.76 34.14
C PHE A 235 -8.98 -21.36 35.52
N PRO A 236 -8.73 -20.63 36.62
CA PRO A 236 -8.80 -21.18 37.98
C PRO A 236 -10.19 -21.69 38.40
N ALA A 237 -11.26 -21.21 37.77
CA ALA A 237 -12.65 -21.67 37.98
C ALA A 237 -13.16 -22.61 36.87
N GLY A 238 -12.27 -23.09 36.01
CA GLY A 238 -12.60 -23.88 34.83
C GLY A 238 -13.07 -23.03 33.64
N ARG A 239 -13.31 -23.71 32.52
CA ARG A 239 -13.81 -23.17 31.24
C ARG A 239 -14.53 -24.27 30.47
N PRO A 240 -15.34 -23.94 29.45
CA PRO A 240 -15.81 -24.95 28.50
C PRO A 240 -14.64 -25.69 27.85
N SER A 241 -14.92 -26.89 27.35
CA SER A 241 -13.98 -27.67 26.55
C SER A 241 -13.86 -27.10 25.12
N TRP A 242 -13.48 -25.82 25.01
CA TRP A 242 -13.33 -25.09 23.74
C TRP A 242 -12.31 -25.72 22.80
N GLU A 243 -11.32 -26.45 23.33
CA GLU A 243 -10.35 -27.21 22.54
C GLU A 243 -10.98 -28.31 21.70
N ALA A 244 -12.05 -28.94 22.20
CA ALA A 244 -12.81 -29.93 21.43
C ALA A 244 -13.63 -29.29 20.29
N ALA A 245 -13.90 -27.99 20.39
CA ALA A 245 -14.50 -27.18 19.32
C ALA A 245 -13.45 -26.50 18.42
N GLY A 246 -12.16 -26.77 18.62
CA GLY A 246 -11.06 -26.29 17.78
C GLY A 246 -10.27 -25.08 18.31
N ALA A 247 -10.57 -24.59 19.52
CA ALA A 247 -9.73 -23.56 20.14
C ALA A 247 -8.35 -24.13 20.55
N ARG A 248 -7.30 -23.32 20.50
CA ARG A 248 -5.94 -23.74 20.83
C ARG A 248 -5.46 -23.05 22.10
N PHE A 249 -4.98 -23.82 23.06
CA PHE A 249 -4.35 -23.29 24.27
C PHE A 249 -2.84 -23.42 24.16
N VAL A 250 -2.15 -22.30 24.31
CA VAL A 250 -0.70 -22.21 24.13
C VAL A 250 -0.09 -21.45 25.30
N GLN A 251 1.19 -21.70 25.56
CA GLN A 251 1.93 -20.93 26.56
C GLN A 251 2.31 -19.56 26.02
N ASP A 252 2.85 -19.51 24.80
CA ASP A 252 3.21 -18.28 24.11
C ASP A 252 2.29 -18.04 22.91
N ILE A 253 1.61 -16.89 22.92
CA ILE A 253 0.66 -16.50 21.89
C ILE A 253 1.29 -15.61 20.81
N ALA A 254 2.46 -15.00 21.10
CA ALA A 254 3.09 -14.02 20.23
C ALA A 254 3.34 -14.54 18.79
N PRO A 255 3.73 -15.82 18.56
CA PRO A 255 3.89 -16.34 17.20
C PRO A 255 2.58 -16.32 16.39
N PHE A 256 1.45 -16.57 17.03
CA PHE A 256 0.14 -16.62 16.37
C PHE A 256 -0.40 -15.21 16.09
N GLU A 257 -0.22 -14.28 17.02
CA GLU A 257 -0.53 -12.87 16.81
C GLU A 257 0.31 -12.30 15.66
N GLN A 258 1.62 -12.55 15.64
CA GLN A 258 2.51 -12.10 14.56
C GLN A 258 2.13 -12.72 13.20
N ARG A 259 1.83 -14.03 13.15
CA ARG A 259 1.38 -14.70 11.93
C ARG A 259 0.12 -14.04 11.37
N LYS A 260 -0.91 -13.83 12.20
CA LYS A 260 -2.14 -13.14 11.76
C LYS A 260 -1.83 -11.69 11.34
N LEU A 261 -1.03 -10.98 12.12
CA LEU A 261 -0.72 -9.57 11.90
C LEU A 261 0.02 -9.35 10.57
N TRP A 262 0.96 -10.21 10.21
CA TRP A 262 1.73 -10.06 8.99
C TRP A 262 1.07 -10.72 7.80
N LEU A 263 0.59 -11.96 7.93
CA LEU A 263 0.06 -12.68 6.76
C LEU A 263 -1.35 -12.21 6.40
N LEU A 264 -2.29 -12.19 7.34
CA LEU A 264 -3.67 -11.74 7.06
C LEU A 264 -3.72 -10.21 6.95
N ASN A 265 -3.35 -9.54 8.03
CA ASN A 265 -3.52 -8.09 8.16
C ASN A 265 -2.56 -7.33 7.23
N GLY A 266 -1.32 -7.77 7.07
CA GLY A 266 -0.38 -7.19 6.11
C GLY A 266 -0.89 -7.30 4.67
N ALA A 267 -1.32 -8.48 4.23
CA ALA A 267 -1.88 -8.66 2.89
C ALA A 267 -3.14 -7.82 2.65
N HIS A 268 -4.04 -7.73 3.65
CA HIS A 268 -5.20 -6.84 3.60
C HIS A 268 -4.79 -5.38 3.35
N SER A 269 -3.82 -4.84 4.08
CA SER A 269 -3.34 -3.46 3.88
C SER A 269 -2.72 -3.27 2.50
N LEU A 270 -1.86 -4.19 2.07
CA LEU A 270 -1.23 -4.13 0.75
C LEU A 270 -2.29 -4.10 -0.37
N LEU A 271 -3.26 -5.02 -0.33
CA LEU A 271 -4.34 -5.08 -1.33
C LEU A 271 -5.25 -3.86 -1.27
N ALA A 272 -5.52 -3.33 -0.08
CA ALA A 272 -6.36 -2.14 0.06
C ALA A 272 -5.73 -0.90 -0.60
N TYR A 273 -4.43 -0.68 -0.41
CA TYR A 273 -3.74 0.47 -1.00
C TYR A 273 -3.40 0.23 -2.48
N ALA A 274 -2.77 -0.89 -2.82
CA ALA A 274 -2.29 -1.15 -4.18
C ALA A 274 -3.37 -1.72 -5.11
N GLY A 275 -4.27 -2.57 -4.61
CA GLY A 275 -5.35 -3.14 -5.43
C GLY A 275 -6.38 -2.10 -5.85
N SER A 276 -6.66 -1.12 -4.99
CA SER A 276 -7.62 -0.07 -5.33
C SER A 276 -7.13 0.89 -6.42
N THR A 277 -5.82 1.07 -6.60
CA THR A 277 -5.29 1.86 -7.73
C THR A 277 -5.48 1.15 -9.07
N LEU A 278 -5.69 -0.17 -9.05
CA LEU A 278 -6.00 -0.99 -10.23
C LEU A 278 -7.52 -1.07 -10.52
N GLY A 279 -8.35 -0.35 -9.76
CA GLY A 279 -9.80 -0.30 -9.93
C GLY A 279 -10.59 -1.38 -9.19
N HIS A 280 -9.93 -2.20 -8.35
CA HIS A 280 -10.61 -3.21 -7.55
C HIS A 280 -11.36 -2.57 -6.37
N LEU A 281 -12.58 -3.05 -6.09
CA LEU A 281 -13.44 -2.52 -5.03
C LEU A 281 -13.42 -3.41 -3.78
N THR A 282 -13.23 -4.71 -3.97
CA THR A 282 -13.28 -5.72 -2.92
C THR A 282 -12.00 -6.52 -2.82
N ILE A 283 -11.80 -7.18 -1.66
CA ILE A 283 -10.65 -8.07 -1.46
C ILE A 283 -10.65 -9.26 -2.44
N ALA A 284 -11.83 -9.77 -2.79
CA ALA A 284 -11.99 -10.90 -3.70
C ALA A 284 -11.57 -10.55 -5.13
N GLU A 285 -11.91 -9.35 -5.61
CA GLU A 285 -11.44 -8.85 -6.91
C GLU A 285 -9.92 -8.64 -6.89
N ALA A 286 -9.39 -8.01 -5.85
CA ALA A 286 -7.97 -7.71 -5.75
C ALA A 286 -7.11 -8.98 -5.66
N VAL A 287 -7.49 -9.98 -4.86
CA VAL A 287 -6.71 -11.22 -4.76
C VAL A 287 -6.79 -12.08 -6.02
N ALA A 288 -7.84 -11.92 -6.83
CA ALA A 288 -7.98 -12.60 -8.12
C ALA A 288 -7.11 -11.98 -9.23
N ASP A 289 -6.65 -10.72 -9.07
CA ASP A 289 -5.69 -10.11 -9.99
C ASP A 289 -4.29 -10.74 -9.81
N PRO A 290 -3.71 -11.35 -10.86
CA PRO A 290 -2.40 -11.99 -10.78
C PRO A 290 -1.27 -11.07 -10.28
N ARG A 291 -1.34 -9.76 -10.55
CA ARG A 291 -0.33 -8.79 -10.09
C ARG A 291 -0.42 -8.59 -8.58
N CYS A 292 -1.64 -8.39 -8.08
CA CYS A 292 -1.90 -8.26 -6.66
C CYS A 292 -1.52 -9.54 -5.91
N LEU A 293 -1.87 -10.71 -6.46
CA LEU A 293 -1.49 -12.00 -5.88
C LEU A 293 0.03 -12.17 -5.83
N ALA A 294 0.76 -11.79 -6.88
CA ALA A 294 2.22 -11.82 -6.89
C ALA A 294 2.82 -10.91 -5.80
N TRP A 295 2.26 -9.72 -5.59
CA TRP A 295 2.71 -8.81 -4.53
C TRP A 295 2.43 -9.35 -3.12
N VAL A 296 1.27 -9.99 -2.92
CA VAL A 296 0.94 -10.65 -1.66
C VAL A 296 1.87 -11.82 -1.40
N SER A 297 2.16 -12.64 -2.40
CA SER A 297 3.12 -13.75 -2.29
C SER A 297 4.51 -13.25 -1.93
N GLU A 298 5.02 -12.19 -2.57
CA GLU A 298 6.32 -11.61 -2.24
C GLU A 298 6.37 -11.10 -0.78
N TRP A 299 5.29 -10.48 -0.31
CA TRP A 299 5.17 -10.07 1.10
C TRP A 299 5.14 -11.29 2.04
N TRP A 300 4.35 -12.32 1.72
CA TRP A 300 4.23 -13.52 2.54
C TRP A 300 5.54 -14.31 2.62
N ASP A 301 6.22 -14.50 1.49
CA ASP A 301 7.50 -15.20 1.44
C ASP A 301 8.52 -14.49 2.35
N LEU A 302 8.56 -13.17 2.30
CA LEU A 302 9.40 -12.36 3.19
C LEU A 302 8.98 -12.48 4.66
N ALA A 303 7.70 -12.30 4.96
CA ALA A 303 7.19 -12.31 6.34
C ALA A 303 7.40 -13.68 7.00
N CYS A 304 7.22 -14.77 6.27
CA CYS A 304 7.41 -16.14 6.75
C CYS A 304 8.84 -16.42 7.23
N VAL A 305 9.87 -15.78 6.67
CA VAL A 305 11.26 -15.89 7.14
C VAL A 305 11.41 -15.44 8.61
N HIS A 306 10.55 -14.53 9.05
CA HIS A 306 10.60 -13.92 10.38
C HIS A 306 9.61 -14.52 11.38
N LEU A 307 8.78 -15.47 10.96
CA LEU A 307 7.82 -16.16 11.81
C LEU A 307 8.45 -17.42 12.39
N THR A 308 8.13 -17.71 13.66
CA THR A 308 8.70 -18.85 14.40
C THR A 308 7.85 -20.11 14.36
N LEU A 309 6.67 -20.05 13.72
CA LEU A 309 5.79 -21.21 13.55
C LEU A 309 6.33 -22.18 12.49
N PRO A 310 6.00 -23.48 12.57
CA PRO A 310 6.43 -24.46 11.58
C PRO A 310 5.99 -24.09 10.15
N ALA A 311 6.86 -24.33 9.16
CA ALA A 311 6.59 -23.98 7.76
C ALA A 311 5.26 -24.54 7.23
N GLY A 312 4.95 -25.82 7.53
CA GLY A 312 3.68 -26.42 7.14
C GLY A 312 2.44 -25.70 7.71
N GLU A 313 2.52 -25.20 8.94
CA GLU A 313 1.41 -24.42 9.53
C GLU A 313 1.27 -23.05 8.84
N LEU A 314 2.38 -22.46 8.38
CA LEU A 314 2.35 -21.21 7.63
C LEU A 314 1.76 -21.42 6.22
N ASP A 315 2.10 -22.52 5.56
CA ASP A 315 1.58 -22.87 4.23
C ASP A 315 0.08 -23.17 4.28
N ASP A 316 -0.37 -23.93 5.28
CA ASP A 316 -1.80 -24.18 5.53
C ASP A 316 -2.55 -22.86 5.79
N TYR A 317 -1.95 -21.96 6.58
CA TYR A 317 -2.55 -20.65 6.86
C TYR A 317 -2.63 -19.76 5.62
N ARG A 318 -1.57 -19.71 4.79
CA ARG A 318 -1.58 -18.97 3.50
C ARG A 318 -2.66 -19.52 2.55
N THR A 319 -2.77 -20.84 2.47
CA THR A 319 -3.79 -21.52 1.66
C THR A 319 -5.20 -21.16 2.14
N ALA A 320 -5.43 -21.19 3.45
CA ALA A 320 -6.69 -20.75 4.05
C ALA A 320 -6.96 -19.27 3.73
N LEU A 321 -5.98 -18.38 3.86
CA LEU A 321 -6.13 -16.96 3.53
C LEU A 321 -6.52 -16.71 2.07
N LEU A 322 -5.94 -17.43 1.12
CA LEU A 322 -6.33 -17.32 -0.29
C LEU A 322 -7.78 -17.74 -0.51
N GLY A 323 -8.21 -18.86 0.09
CA GLY A 323 -9.61 -19.29 0.04
C GLY A 323 -10.57 -18.27 0.66
N ARG A 324 -10.16 -17.63 1.77
CA ARG A 324 -10.94 -16.61 2.48
C ARG A 324 -11.04 -15.31 1.69
N PHE A 325 -9.91 -14.80 1.18
CA PHE A 325 -9.89 -13.58 0.37
C PHE A 325 -10.65 -13.76 -0.94
N GLY A 326 -10.59 -14.95 -1.57
CA GLY A 326 -11.31 -15.25 -2.80
C GLY A 326 -12.83 -15.40 -2.64
N ASN A 327 -13.38 -15.38 -1.42
CA ASN A 327 -14.81 -15.53 -1.19
C ASN A 327 -15.59 -14.25 -1.52
N ALA A 328 -15.96 -14.09 -2.79
CA ALA A 328 -16.72 -12.94 -3.29
C ALA A 328 -18.11 -12.74 -2.66
N ARG A 329 -18.66 -13.75 -1.98
CA ARG A 329 -19.94 -13.63 -1.26
C ARG A 329 -19.80 -12.82 0.03
N ILE A 330 -18.59 -12.71 0.57
CA ILE A 330 -18.26 -11.80 1.68
C ILE A 330 -17.73 -10.50 1.08
N ARG A 331 -18.61 -9.52 0.93
CA ARG A 331 -18.27 -8.23 0.33
C ARG A 331 -17.46 -7.35 1.27
N HIS A 332 -16.16 -7.59 1.35
CA HIS A 332 -15.21 -6.80 2.13
C HIS A 332 -14.58 -5.71 1.26
N LEU A 333 -14.94 -4.44 1.50
CA LEU A 333 -14.53 -3.32 0.66
C LEU A 333 -13.09 -2.89 0.98
N LEU A 334 -12.29 -2.64 -0.06
CA LEU A 334 -10.92 -2.12 0.12
C LEU A 334 -10.91 -0.77 0.85
N SER A 335 -11.93 0.06 0.64
CA SER A 335 -12.09 1.35 1.33
C SER A 335 -12.29 1.22 2.85
N GLN A 336 -12.89 0.11 3.31
CA GLN A 336 -13.02 -0.17 4.74
C GLN A 336 -11.69 -0.67 5.32
N ILE A 337 -10.97 -1.49 4.56
CA ILE A 337 -9.70 -2.08 4.97
C ILE A 337 -8.60 -1.01 5.05
N ALA A 338 -8.57 -0.08 4.08
CA ALA A 338 -7.58 1.00 3.94
C ALA A 338 -7.62 2.02 5.09
N ALA A 339 -8.70 2.08 5.86
CA ALA A 339 -8.84 3.08 6.91
C ALA A 339 -7.75 2.94 7.99
N ASP A 340 -7.38 4.04 8.65
CA ASP A 340 -6.45 4.09 9.78
C ASP A 340 -5.08 3.45 9.48
N GLY A 341 -4.57 3.72 8.29
CA GLY A 341 -3.26 3.28 7.83
C GLY A 341 -2.11 3.75 8.73
N SER A 342 -2.23 4.93 9.33
CA SER A 342 -1.26 5.50 10.27
C SER A 342 -1.02 4.62 11.50
N GLN A 343 -2.01 3.82 11.90
CA GLN A 343 -1.91 2.87 13.00
C GLN A 343 -1.53 1.46 12.51
N LYS A 344 -1.93 1.10 11.30
CA LYS A 344 -1.75 -0.26 10.74
C LYS A 344 -0.37 -0.48 10.12
N VAL A 345 0.12 0.46 9.32
CA VAL A 345 1.40 0.33 8.59
C VAL A 345 2.61 0.15 9.54
N PRO A 346 2.73 0.91 10.64
CA PRO A 346 3.83 0.73 11.58
C PRO A 346 3.92 -0.67 12.18
N VAL A 347 2.80 -1.31 12.49
CA VAL A 347 2.82 -2.63 13.16
C VAL A 347 2.85 -3.80 12.17
N ARG A 348 2.37 -3.60 10.94
CA ARG A 348 2.26 -4.66 9.92
C ARG A 348 3.54 -4.87 9.12
N PHE A 349 4.28 -3.80 8.80
CA PHE A 349 5.40 -3.88 7.84
C PHE A 349 6.75 -3.44 8.41
N VAL A 350 6.77 -2.40 9.27
CA VAL A 350 8.03 -1.82 9.78
C VAL A 350 8.89 -2.83 10.56
N PRO A 351 8.35 -3.76 11.39
CA PRO A 351 9.18 -4.72 12.10
C PRO A 351 9.98 -5.63 11.16
N VAL A 352 9.37 -6.12 10.09
CA VAL A 352 10.04 -6.95 9.06
C VAL A 352 11.03 -6.10 8.27
N LEU A 353 10.61 -4.90 7.84
CA LEU A 353 11.47 -3.95 7.13
C LEU A 353 12.76 -3.65 7.90
N ARG A 354 12.66 -3.32 9.20
CA ARG A 354 13.83 -3.03 10.04
C ARG A 354 14.78 -4.22 10.16
N ARG A 355 14.25 -5.44 10.37
CA ARG A 355 15.09 -6.65 10.50
C ARG A 355 15.88 -6.93 9.23
N GLU A 356 15.27 -6.72 8.08
CA GLU A 356 15.92 -6.91 6.78
C GLU A 356 16.97 -5.84 6.48
N ARG A 357 16.65 -4.57 6.77
CA ARG A 357 17.62 -3.47 6.65
C ARG A 357 18.80 -3.61 7.61
N ALA A 358 18.55 -4.04 8.86
CA ALA A 358 19.61 -4.37 9.81
C ALA A 358 20.51 -5.52 9.33
N ALA A 359 19.99 -6.41 8.48
CA ALA A 359 20.75 -7.47 7.83
C ALA A 359 21.32 -7.08 6.45
N GLY A 360 21.26 -5.80 6.08
CA GLY A 360 21.81 -5.26 4.83
C GLY A 360 21.02 -5.61 3.56
N ARG A 361 19.82 -6.19 3.67
CA ARG A 361 19.00 -6.61 2.52
C ARG A 361 17.94 -5.57 2.17
N MET A 362 17.55 -5.46 0.90
CA MET A 362 16.43 -4.61 0.48
C MET A 362 15.13 -5.43 0.37
N PRO A 363 14.19 -5.30 1.32
CA PRO A 363 13.02 -6.19 1.38
C PRO A 363 11.85 -5.64 0.56
N VAL A 364 11.89 -5.79 -0.77
CA VAL A 364 10.87 -5.26 -1.70
C VAL A 364 9.42 -5.57 -1.25
N GLY A 365 9.18 -6.78 -0.71
CA GLY A 365 7.87 -7.19 -0.19
C GLY A 365 7.35 -6.33 0.97
N ALA A 366 8.23 -5.78 1.81
CA ALA A 366 7.87 -4.85 2.88
C ALA A 366 7.88 -3.38 2.42
N VAL A 367 8.68 -3.03 1.40
CA VAL A 367 8.74 -1.66 0.87
C VAL A 367 7.51 -1.33 0.02
N ARG A 368 7.01 -2.28 -0.77
CA ARG A 368 5.84 -2.09 -1.65
C ARG A 368 4.58 -1.62 -0.91
N PRO A 369 4.14 -2.23 0.20
CA PRO A 369 2.98 -1.73 0.93
C PRO A 369 3.18 -0.33 1.52
N VAL A 370 4.41 0.05 1.90
CA VAL A 370 4.74 1.41 2.34
C VAL A 370 4.61 2.40 1.19
N ALA A 371 5.17 2.08 0.02
CA ALA A 371 5.02 2.89 -1.19
C ALA A 371 3.55 3.03 -1.63
N ALA A 372 2.79 1.92 -1.60
CA ALA A 372 1.35 1.93 -1.89
C ALA A 372 0.58 2.84 -0.93
N TRP A 373 0.92 2.81 0.36
CA TRP A 373 0.30 3.68 1.35
C TRP A 373 0.65 5.15 1.12
N ILE A 374 1.90 5.48 0.77
CA ILE A 374 2.30 6.86 0.43
C ILE A 374 1.51 7.37 -0.77
N ASN A 375 1.34 6.57 -1.84
CA ASN A 375 0.51 6.94 -2.98
C ASN A 375 -0.96 7.14 -2.56
N HIS A 376 -1.49 6.27 -1.69
CA HIS A 376 -2.84 6.41 -1.15
C HIS A 376 -3.03 7.72 -0.36
N LEU A 377 -2.07 8.09 0.51
CA LEU A 377 -2.10 9.37 1.23
C LEU A 377 -2.12 10.58 0.27
N ARG A 378 -1.54 10.42 -0.92
CA ARG A 378 -1.52 11.40 -2.01
C ARG A 378 -2.75 11.33 -2.93
N GLY A 379 -3.75 10.52 -2.59
CA GLY A 379 -5.03 10.44 -3.29
C GLY A 379 -5.17 9.29 -4.28
N ALA A 380 -4.23 8.35 -4.34
CA ALA A 380 -4.37 7.17 -5.20
C ALA A 380 -5.37 6.15 -4.61
N GLY A 381 -6.19 5.57 -5.49
CA GLY A 381 -7.12 4.50 -5.11
C GLY A 381 -8.32 5.02 -4.31
N VAL A 382 -8.65 4.33 -3.21
CA VAL A 382 -9.76 4.71 -2.33
C VAL A 382 -9.47 6.00 -1.54
N PRO A 383 -10.49 6.76 -1.10
CA PRO A 383 -10.28 7.95 -0.28
C PRO A 383 -9.60 7.66 1.05
N VAL A 384 -8.73 8.58 1.49
CA VAL A 384 -8.05 8.49 2.79
C VAL A 384 -9.06 8.66 3.92
N LYS A 385 -9.15 7.66 4.79
CA LYS A 385 -9.89 7.74 6.05
C LYS A 385 -8.93 7.32 7.16
N ASP A 386 -8.54 8.26 8.01
CA ASP A 386 -7.54 7.98 9.04
C ASP A 386 -7.76 8.90 10.25
N VAL A 387 -7.65 8.36 11.47
CA VAL A 387 -7.71 9.15 12.71
C VAL A 387 -6.67 10.28 12.76
N ALA A 388 -5.55 10.13 12.05
CA ALA A 388 -4.48 11.12 11.93
C ALA A 388 -4.38 11.72 10.50
N ALA A 389 -5.49 11.71 9.73
CA ALA A 389 -5.49 12.09 8.31
C ALA A 389 -4.77 13.41 8.00
N GLU A 390 -5.10 14.49 8.71
CA GLU A 390 -4.48 15.82 8.51
C GLU A 390 -2.95 15.75 8.63
N ARG A 391 -2.44 15.04 9.63
CA ARG A 391 -1.00 14.87 9.86
C ARG A 391 -0.37 14.04 8.75
N VAL A 392 -0.89 12.84 8.45
CA VAL A 392 -0.23 11.93 7.51
C VAL A 392 -0.36 12.39 6.06
N GLN A 393 -1.47 13.04 5.68
CA GLN A 393 -1.60 13.66 4.36
C GLN A 393 -0.73 14.91 4.23
N GLY A 394 -0.56 15.69 5.32
CA GLY A 394 0.40 16.79 5.37
C GLY A 394 1.84 16.33 5.15
N LEU A 395 2.24 15.22 5.78
CA LEU A 395 3.56 14.59 5.56
C LEU A 395 3.72 14.08 4.12
N ALA A 396 2.65 13.55 3.53
CA ALA A 396 2.67 13.02 2.17
C ALA A 396 2.51 14.09 1.08
N ALA A 397 2.34 15.37 1.43
CA ALA A 397 2.13 16.46 0.48
C ALA A 397 3.42 16.90 -0.24
N GLY A 398 3.27 17.70 -1.30
CA GLY A 398 4.41 18.30 -2.01
C GLY A 398 5.16 17.32 -2.92
N PRO A 399 6.46 17.59 -3.22
CA PRO A 399 7.29 16.71 -4.03
C PRO A 399 7.38 15.30 -3.44
N LEU A 400 7.34 14.27 -4.29
CA LEU A 400 7.27 12.87 -3.85
C LEU A 400 8.46 12.46 -2.97
N GLU A 401 9.66 12.94 -3.27
CA GLU A 401 10.86 12.66 -2.47
C GLU A 401 10.75 13.17 -1.04
N ALA A 402 10.38 14.44 -0.86
CA ALA A 402 10.16 15.03 0.46
C ALA A 402 9.06 14.28 1.22
N ALA A 403 7.98 13.90 0.52
CA ALA A 403 6.89 13.12 1.08
C ALA A 403 7.34 11.72 1.53
N VAL A 404 8.14 11.02 0.73
CA VAL A 404 8.68 9.69 1.09
C VAL A 404 9.54 9.80 2.34
N THR A 405 10.49 10.74 2.38
CA THR A 405 11.37 10.93 3.55
C THR A 405 10.56 11.29 4.80
N ALA A 406 9.59 12.20 4.68
CA ALA A 406 8.75 12.62 5.81
C ALA A 406 7.86 11.48 6.34
N VAL A 407 7.25 10.69 5.45
CA VAL A 407 6.43 9.54 5.84
C VAL A 407 7.28 8.42 6.44
N LEU A 408 8.45 8.13 5.88
CA LEU A 408 9.39 7.17 6.48
C LEU A 408 9.82 7.61 7.87
N GLY A 409 10.13 8.89 8.07
CA GLY A 409 10.47 9.43 9.39
C GLY A 409 9.31 9.31 10.39
N PHE A 410 8.07 9.51 9.93
CA PHE A 410 6.89 9.26 10.77
C PHE A 410 6.75 7.78 11.18
N LEU A 411 7.06 6.85 10.28
CA LEU A 411 7.02 5.42 10.58
C LEU A 411 8.16 5.02 11.52
N ASP A 412 9.34 5.59 11.32
CA ASP A 412 10.54 5.43 12.15
C ASP A 412 11.66 6.38 11.68
N ASP A 413 12.24 7.15 12.60
CA ASP A 413 13.30 8.12 12.29
C ASP A 413 14.51 7.47 11.58
N GLY A 414 14.83 6.22 11.92
CA GLY A 414 15.94 5.47 11.33
C GLY A 414 15.73 5.12 9.85
N LEU A 415 14.48 4.99 9.39
CA LEU A 415 14.18 4.62 8.00
C LEU A 415 14.37 5.80 7.03
N ALA A 416 14.14 7.04 7.49
CA ALA A 416 14.33 8.22 6.65
C ALA A 416 15.82 8.50 6.34
N ALA A 417 16.73 8.07 7.22
CA ALA A 417 18.17 8.21 7.03
C ALA A 417 18.77 7.17 6.08
N ASP A 418 18.02 6.11 5.75
CA ASP A 418 18.46 5.06 4.83
C ASP A 418 18.18 5.49 3.38
N HIS A 419 19.15 6.14 2.74
CA HIS A 419 19.02 6.64 1.37
C HIS A 419 18.68 5.55 0.34
N ALA A 420 19.19 4.32 0.53
CA ALA A 420 18.87 3.20 -0.36
C ALA A 420 17.39 2.78 -0.20
N LEU A 421 16.87 2.78 1.02
CA LEU A 421 15.45 2.53 1.27
C LEU A 421 14.57 3.64 0.70
N VAL A 422 14.94 4.91 0.91
CA VAL A 422 14.22 6.07 0.35
C VAL A 422 14.13 5.95 -1.18
N ALA A 423 15.25 5.62 -1.84
CA ALA A 423 15.31 5.41 -3.29
C ALA A 423 14.39 4.26 -3.74
N GLU A 424 14.38 3.13 -3.02
CA GLU A 424 13.52 2.00 -3.37
C GLU A 424 12.03 2.30 -3.15
N VAL A 425 11.67 3.02 -2.09
CA VAL A 425 10.29 3.49 -1.88
C VAL A 425 9.87 4.41 -3.02
N LEU A 426 10.72 5.36 -3.43
CA LEU A 426 10.45 6.25 -4.56
C LEU A 426 10.21 5.48 -5.86
N ARG A 427 11.08 4.51 -6.15
CA ARG A 427 10.95 3.64 -7.33
C ARG A 427 9.62 2.91 -7.33
N LEU A 428 9.22 2.30 -6.20
CA LEU A 428 7.96 1.58 -6.08
C LEU A 428 6.73 2.50 -6.10
N CYS A 429 6.82 3.72 -5.56
CA CYS A 429 5.75 4.72 -5.71
C CYS A 429 5.48 5.03 -7.19
N GLY A 430 6.53 5.13 -8.02
CA GLY A 430 6.42 5.28 -9.47
C GLY A 430 5.73 4.08 -10.13
N VAL A 431 6.25 2.87 -9.90
CA VAL A 431 5.69 1.62 -10.43
C VAL A 431 4.21 1.47 -10.12
N LEU A 432 3.79 1.75 -8.88
CA LEU A 432 2.40 1.61 -8.42
C LEU A 432 1.46 2.69 -8.96
N SER A 433 1.98 3.85 -9.37
CA SER A 433 1.18 4.95 -9.94
C SER A 433 0.95 4.81 -11.44
N GLY A 434 1.42 3.73 -12.07
CA GLY A 434 1.41 3.58 -13.53
C GLY A 434 2.50 4.39 -14.25
N VAL A 435 3.38 5.05 -13.49
CA VAL A 435 4.62 5.67 -13.98
C VAL A 435 5.70 4.60 -13.88
N ALA A 436 5.61 3.56 -14.71
CA ALA A 436 6.58 2.48 -14.69
C ALA A 436 7.98 3.03 -15.02
N ALA A 437 8.96 2.76 -14.17
CA ALA A 437 10.37 2.91 -14.51
C ALA A 437 10.63 2.06 -15.76
N GLY A 438 10.87 2.73 -16.90
CA GLY A 438 10.98 2.11 -18.23
C GLY A 438 9.92 2.56 -19.25
N VAL A 439 8.86 3.28 -18.85
CA VAL A 439 7.91 3.88 -19.81
C VAL A 439 8.50 5.20 -20.32
N PRO A 440 8.65 5.35 -21.66
CA PRO A 440 9.08 6.61 -22.24
C PRO A 440 8.12 7.75 -21.92
N LEU A 441 8.65 8.87 -21.47
CA LEU A 441 7.88 10.11 -21.34
C LEU A 441 7.67 10.74 -22.72
N SER A 442 6.56 11.46 -22.89
CA SER A 442 6.41 12.36 -24.04
C SER A 442 7.44 13.49 -23.97
N ARG A 443 7.73 14.11 -25.12
CA ARG A 443 8.72 15.20 -25.22
C ARG A 443 8.33 16.37 -24.31
N THR A 444 7.05 16.74 -24.34
CA THR A 444 6.46 17.77 -23.48
C THR A 444 6.56 17.41 -22.00
N ALA A 445 6.20 16.18 -21.62
CA ALA A 445 6.23 15.76 -20.22
C ALA A 445 7.67 15.74 -19.67
N ALA A 446 8.62 15.23 -20.45
CA ALA A 446 10.04 15.22 -20.09
C ALA A 446 10.59 16.66 -19.90
N SER A 447 10.28 17.56 -20.83
CA SER A 447 10.70 18.97 -20.74
C SER A 447 10.15 19.66 -19.49
N MET A 448 8.84 19.55 -19.24
CA MET A 448 8.20 20.19 -18.07
C MET A 448 8.70 19.63 -16.74
N ALA A 449 9.01 18.34 -16.67
CA ALA A 449 9.36 17.66 -15.43
C ALA A 449 10.69 18.14 -14.81
N VAL A 450 11.55 18.76 -15.62
CA VAL A 450 12.92 19.10 -15.23
C VAL A 450 13.28 20.58 -15.38
N GLU A 451 12.37 21.39 -15.93
CA GLU A 451 12.59 22.81 -16.21
C GLU A 451 13.05 23.59 -14.96
N SER A 452 12.39 23.32 -13.82
CA SER A 452 12.64 24.02 -12.55
C SER A 452 13.94 23.63 -11.84
N ILE A 453 14.61 22.55 -12.28
CA ILE A 453 15.81 22.00 -11.61
C ILE A 453 17.08 22.18 -12.44
N GLY A 454 17.04 23.03 -13.47
CA GLY A 454 18.20 23.38 -14.29
C GLY A 454 18.61 22.29 -15.28
N TRP A 455 17.66 21.49 -15.77
CA TRP A 455 17.88 20.55 -16.87
C TRP A 455 17.00 20.96 -18.07
N ARG A 456 17.34 20.45 -19.26
CA ARG A 456 16.63 20.70 -20.53
C ARG A 456 16.42 19.42 -21.30
N TYR A 457 15.26 19.24 -21.91
CA TYR A 457 15.02 18.14 -22.84
C TYR A 457 15.54 18.53 -24.23
N LEU A 458 16.51 17.79 -24.76
CA LEU A 458 17.13 18.01 -26.09
C LEU A 458 17.30 16.65 -26.78
N LEU A 459 16.74 16.46 -27.98
CA LEU A 459 16.88 15.22 -28.78
C LEU A 459 16.85 13.92 -27.95
N ALA A 460 15.72 13.67 -27.27
CA ALA A 460 15.54 12.48 -26.44
C ALA A 460 16.53 12.30 -25.27
N ASN A 461 17.20 13.37 -24.85
CA ASN A 461 18.06 13.42 -23.67
C ASN A 461 17.56 14.48 -22.69
N LEU A 462 17.77 14.26 -21.39
CA LEU A 462 17.77 15.34 -20.40
C LEU A 462 19.21 15.82 -20.23
N CYS A 463 19.48 17.11 -20.44
CA CYS A 463 20.82 17.69 -20.44
C CYS A 463 20.95 18.81 -19.40
N THR A 464 22.12 18.93 -18.77
CA THR A 464 22.49 20.08 -17.92
C THR A 464 23.98 20.37 -17.97
N SER A 465 24.38 21.52 -17.45
CA SER A 465 25.77 21.91 -17.24
C SER A 465 25.95 22.50 -15.83
N VAL A 466 27.13 22.26 -15.24
CA VAL A 466 27.56 22.83 -13.97
C VAL A 466 28.87 23.58 -14.19
N ALA A 467 28.89 24.90 -13.97
CA ALA A 467 30.11 25.69 -14.06
C ALA A 467 31.08 25.34 -12.92
N VAL A 468 32.36 25.20 -13.24
CA VAL A 468 33.43 24.92 -12.27
C VAL A 468 34.62 25.84 -12.51
N THR A 469 35.39 26.10 -11.46
CA THR A 469 36.57 26.99 -11.52
C THR A 469 37.88 26.23 -11.68
N SER A 470 37.84 24.90 -11.61
CA SER A 470 39.01 24.02 -11.78
C SER A 470 38.61 22.60 -12.16
N THR A 471 39.53 21.87 -12.79
CA THR A 471 39.37 20.44 -13.09
C THR A 471 39.12 19.59 -11.84
N GLN A 472 39.73 19.94 -10.70
CA GLN A 472 39.50 19.24 -9.43
C GLN A 472 38.04 19.38 -8.96
N GLN A 473 37.47 20.58 -9.06
CA GLN A 473 36.06 20.80 -8.77
C GLN A 473 35.15 20.05 -9.75
N GLY A 474 35.54 20.00 -11.04
CA GLY A 474 34.86 19.18 -12.05
C GLY A 474 34.84 17.69 -11.70
N LEU A 475 35.98 17.13 -11.24
CA LEU A 475 36.05 15.74 -10.79
C LEU A 475 35.13 15.46 -9.60
N SER A 476 35.04 16.38 -8.64
CA SER A 476 34.12 16.25 -7.50
C SER A 476 32.66 16.22 -7.95
N VAL A 477 32.28 17.08 -8.90
CA VAL A 477 30.93 17.10 -9.48
C VAL A 477 30.62 15.79 -10.21
N ALA A 478 31.54 15.32 -11.07
CA ALA A 478 31.37 14.07 -11.80
C ALA A 478 31.24 12.87 -10.85
N ALA A 479 32.09 12.79 -9.82
CA ALA A 479 32.02 11.73 -8.81
C ALA A 479 30.69 11.76 -8.04
N ALA A 480 30.21 12.94 -7.67
CA ALA A 480 28.93 13.09 -6.99
C ALA A 480 27.74 12.70 -7.88
N ALA A 481 27.77 13.07 -9.16
CA ALA A 481 26.75 12.68 -10.13
C ALA A 481 26.70 11.16 -10.36
N VAL A 482 27.88 10.53 -10.54
CA VAL A 482 27.99 9.07 -10.69
C VAL A 482 27.52 8.35 -9.42
N ALA A 483 27.93 8.81 -8.23
CA ALA A 483 27.47 8.24 -6.97
C ALA A 483 25.96 8.39 -6.77
N ALA A 484 25.38 9.53 -7.18
CA ALA A 484 23.93 9.75 -7.14
C ALA A 484 23.17 8.87 -8.14
N ALA A 485 23.79 8.50 -9.26
CA ALA A 485 23.18 7.65 -10.29
C ALA A 485 23.37 6.15 -10.06
N ALA A 486 24.33 5.74 -9.21
CA ALA A 486 24.60 4.35 -8.88
C ALA A 486 23.50 3.77 -7.98
N VAL A 487 22.45 3.22 -8.60
CA VAL A 487 21.46 2.37 -7.92
C VAL A 487 22.01 0.93 -7.87
N ASP A 488 21.99 0.32 -6.69
CA ASP A 488 22.51 -1.02 -6.37
C ASP A 488 21.86 -2.13 -7.22
N ALA A 489 22.34 -2.33 -8.45
CA ALA A 489 22.27 -3.66 -9.05
C ALA A 489 23.51 -4.42 -8.56
N GLY A 490 23.27 -5.65 -8.08
CA GLY A 490 24.30 -6.46 -7.42
C GLY A 490 25.61 -6.47 -8.21
N ALA A 491 26.72 -6.58 -7.47
CA ALA A 491 28.15 -6.42 -7.79
C ALA A 491 28.70 -6.50 -9.25
N ASP A 492 27.95 -6.99 -10.23
CA ASP A 492 28.29 -7.11 -11.65
C ASP A 492 27.41 -6.30 -12.63
N ALA A 493 26.43 -5.51 -12.17
CA ALA A 493 25.63 -4.65 -13.06
C ALA A 493 25.60 -3.19 -12.58
N ASP A 494 25.86 -2.23 -13.48
CA ASP A 494 25.82 -0.79 -13.23
C ASP A 494 24.61 -0.17 -13.97
N PRO A 495 23.43 -0.02 -13.32
CA PRO A 495 22.26 0.58 -13.94
C PRO A 495 22.40 2.10 -14.09
N GLY A 496 23.19 2.75 -13.22
CA GLY A 496 23.48 4.19 -13.31
C GLY A 496 24.32 4.52 -14.55
N GLY A 497 25.29 3.67 -14.86
CA GLY A 497 26.11 3.74 -16.08
C GLY A 497 25.34 3.48 -17.37
N ALA A 498 24.14 2.90 -17.30
CA ALA A 498 23.27 2.72 -18.47
C ALA A 498 22.48 3.99 -18.85
N HIS A 499 22.37 4.98 -17.94
CA HIS A 499 21.59 6.20 -18.18
C HIS A 499 22.42 7.49 -18.22
N LEU A 500 23.39 7.64 -17.33
CA LEU A 500 24.15 8.88 -17.17
C LEU A 500 25.36 8.97 -18.12
N HIS A 501 25.53 10.10 -18.78
CA HIS A 501 26.75 10.51 -19.45
C HIS A 501 27.32 11.77 -18.78
N VAL A 502 28.64 11.84 -18.62
CA VAL A 502 29.33 12.98 -17.99
C VAL A 502 30.55 13.36 -18.83
N ASP A 503 30.60 14.61 -19.27
CA ASP A 503 31.73 15.22 -19.97
C ASP A 503 32.39 16.29 -19.08
N LEU A 504 33.67 16.08 -18.74
CA LEU A 504 34.44 17.00 -17.92
C LEU A 504 35.24 17.96 -18.78
N ARG A 505 34.96 19.26 -18.61
CA ARG A 505 35.66 20.36 -19.28
C ARG A 505 36.42 21.21 -18.28
N PRO A 506 37.41 22.02 -18.71
CA PRO A 506 38.20 22.85 -17.80
C PRO A 506 37.37 23.85 -16.97
N ASP A 507 36.23 24.30 -17.50
CA ASP A 507 35.37 25.35 -16.96
C ASP A 507 33.96 24.86 -16.57
N ARG A 508 33.62 23.59 -16.86
CA ARG A 508 32.29 23.03 -16.56
C ARG A 508 32.24 21.50 -16.60
N VAL A 509 31.15 20.95 -16.11
CA VAL A 509 30.78 19.53 -16.29
C VAL A 509 29.43 19.49 -17.02
N GLU A 510 29.38 18.85 -18.19
CA GLU A 510 28.15 18.62 -18.96
C GLU A 510 27.63 17.21 -18.65
N MET A 511 26.33 17.08 -18.44
CA MET A 511 25.70 15.80 -18.10
C MET A 511 24.45 15.57 -18.93
N SER A 512 24.23 14.32 -19.36
CA SER A 512 22.99 13.90 -19.98
C SER A 512 22.44 12.59 -19.41
N LEU A 513 21.11 12.43 -19.46
CA LEU A 513 20.38 11.25 -19.01
C LEU A 513 19.41 10.76 -20.09
N GLN A 514 19.50 9.48 -20.40
CA GLN A 514 18.66 8.76 -21.36
C GLN A 514 18.83 7.26 -21.15
N ASP A 515 17.76 6.46 -21.31
CA ASP A 515 17.90 5.01 -21.44
C ASP A 515 18.69 4.64 -22.71
N ARG A 516 19.92 4.16 -22.57
CA ARG A 516 20.80 3.78 -23.69
C ARG A 516 20.32 2.56 -24.48
N THR A 517 19.38 1.77 -23.96
CA THR A 517 18.86 0.61 -24.68
C THR A 517 17.75 0.99 -25.64
N THR A 518 16.97 2.02 -25.30
CA THR A 518 15.81 2.46 -26.09
C THR A 518 15.97 3.86 -26.70
N ALA A 519 17.06 4.57 -26.38
CA ALA A 519 17.31 5.96 -26.76
C ALA A 519 16.15 6.89 -26.38
N ARG A 520 15.56 6.71 -25.18
CA ARG A 520 14.42 7.50 -24.71
C ARG A 520 14.58 8.00 -23.28
N VAL A 521 13.96 9.13 -23.00
CA VAL A 521 13.80 9.63 -21.62
C VAL A 521 12.62 8.91 -20.96
N THR A 522 12.87 8.40 -19.77
CA THR A 522 11.90 7.73 -18.92
C THR A 522 11.68 8.53 -17.62
N ALA A 523 10.74 8.07 -16.79
CA ALA A 523 10.57 8.63 -15.45
C ALA A 523 11.82 8.43 -14.56
N LEU A 524 12.62 7.40 -14.81
CA LEU A 524 13.87 7.18 -14.06
C LEU A 524 14.87 8.32 -14.33
N ASP A 525 14.98 8.78 -15.56
CA ASP A 525 15.89 9.87 -15.93
C ASP A 525 15.50 11.19 -15.24
N VAL A 526 14.21 11.45 -15.03
CA VAL A 526 13.73 12.61 -14.25
C VAL A 526 14.14 12.50 -12.77
N ILE A 527 14.12 11.28 -12.22
CA ILE A 527 14.52 11.02 -10.83
C ILE A 527 16.05 11.19 -10.70
N LEU A 528 16.82 10.59 -11.60
CA LEU A 528 18.28 10.73 -11.65
C LEU A 528 18.69 12.20 -11.79
N ALA A 529 18.00 12.98 -12.63
CA ALA A 529 18.25 14.42 -12.78
C ALA A 529 18.11 15.17 -11.45
N ARG A 530 17.08 14.83 -10.65
CA ARG A 530 16.85 15.44 -9.33
C ARG A 530 17.93 15.05 -8.32
N TRP A 531 18.29 13.77 -8.25
CA TRP A 531 19.35 13.30 -7.35
C TRP A 531 20.70 13.91 -7.67
N ILE A 532 21.06 13.96 -8.96
CA ILE A 532 22.28 14.61 -9.42
C ILE A 532 22.25 16.10 -9.09
N THR A 533 21.12 16.79 -9.30
CA THR A 533 20.98 18.19 -8.88
C THR A 533 21.24 18.33 -7.38
N THR A 534 20.58 17.55 -6.52
CA THR A 534 20.81 17.58 -5.06
C THR A 534 22.28 17.32 -4.70
N ALA A 535 22.92 16.35 -5.35
CA ALA A 535 24.33 16.04 -5.13
C ALA A 535 25.24 17.22 -5.52
N VAL A 536 24.97 17.89 -6.63
CA VAL A 536 25.68 19.11 -7.07
C VAL A 536 25.45 20.26 -6.09
N GLU A 537 24.23 20.43 -5.59
CA GLU A 537 23.89 21.46 -4.61
C GLU A 537 24.60 21.24 -3.27
N SER A 538 24.82 19.98 -2.86
CA SER A 538 25.59 19.66 -1.66
C SER A 538 27.07 20.11 -1.76
N LEU A 539 27.59 20.25 -2.97
CA LEU A 539 28.92 20.79 -3.26
C LEU A 539 28.95 22.33 -3.32
N GLY A 540 27.81 23.00 -3.06
CA GLY A 540 27.67 24.45 -3.17
C GLY A 540 27.58 24.96 -4.61
N LEU A 541 27.28 24.08 -5.56
CA LEU A 541 27.18 24.38 -6.99
C LEU A 541 25.73 24.30 -7.46
N ARG A 542 25.46 24.69 -8.72
CA ARG A 542 24.12 24.67 -9.31
C ARG A 542 24.18 24.13 -10.73
N THR A 543 23.14 23.41 -11.12
CA THR A 543 22.82 23.06 -12.51
C THR A 543 22.32 24.31 -13.25
N SER A 544 22.55 24.38 -14.56
CA SER A 544 22.21 25.54 -15.39
C SER A 544 20.70 25.68 -15.60
N GLY A 545 20.06 26.68 -14.98
CA GLY A 545 18.64 27.03 -15.15
C GLY A 545 18.41 28.47 -15.63
N ALA A 546 17.17 28.85 -15.96
CA ALA A 546 16.80 30.14 -16.57
C ALA A 546 17.18 31.40 -15.75
N THR A 547 17.59 31.22 -14.50
CA THR A 547 18.06 32.28 -13.59
C THR A 547 19.53 32.15 -13.20
N ALA A 548 20.30 31.25 -13.81
CA ALA A 548 21.73 31.18 -13.63
C ALA A 548 22.36 32.46 -14.21
N ALA A 549 23.25 33.09 -13.43
CA ALA A 549 24.01 34.25 -13.88
C ALA A 549 24.69 33.96 -15.23
N ALA A 550 24.83 35.00 -16.06
CA ALA A 550 25.24 35.02 -17.47
C ALA A 550 26.60 34.36 -17.84
N SER A 551 27.17 33.49 -17.00
CA SER A 551 28.47 32.87 -17.15
C SER A 551 28.46 31.40 -17.61
N THR A 552 27.32 30.70 -17.63
CA THR A 552 27.26 29.31 -18.13
C THR A 552 26.61 29.26 -19.51
N PRO A 553 27.31 28.78 -20.55
CA PRO A 553 26.72 28.66 -21.87
C PRO A 553 25.54 27.67 -21.86
N PRO A 554 24.49 27.92 -22.64
CA PRO A 554 23.35 27.04 -22.70
C PRO A 554 23.69 25.68 -23.29
N VAL A 555 22.98 24.64 -22.85
CA VAL A 555 23.08 23.29 -23.43
C VAL A 555 22.39 23.25 -24.78
N GLN A 556 23.04 22.62 -25.76
CA GLN A 556 22.53 22.47 -27.12
C GLN A 556 23.04 21.16 -27.72
N MET A 557 22.35 20.62 -28.72
CA MET A 557 22.78 19.44 -29.47
C MET A 557 22.75 19.73 -30.97
N LEU A 558 23.78 19.26 -31.68
CA LEU A 558 23.89 19.38 -33.13
C LEU A 558 23.60 18.02 -33.76
N GLU A 559 22.75 18.03 -34.80
CA GLU A 559 22.51 16.91 -35.70
C GLU A 559 22.83 17.35 -37.14
N MET A 560 23.34 16.43 -37.96
CA MET A 560 23.55 16.65 -39.39
C MET A 560 22.43 15.99 -40.17
N ALA A 561 21.67 16.77 -40.94
CA ALA A 561 20.58 16.26 -41.76
C ALA A 561 21.03 16.11 -43.22
N ILE A 562 20.72 14.97 -43.83
CA ILE A 562 21.05 14.65 -45.22
C ILE A 562 19.77 14.45 -46.03
N ASP A 563 19.58 15.31 -47.04
CA ASP A 563 18.47 15.26 -47.99
C ASP A 563 18.66 14.06 -48.95
N ALA A 564 17.77 13.08 -48.86
CA ALA A 564 17.91 11.81 -49.57
C ALA A 564 16.66 11.46 -50.38
N MET A 565 16.85 11.08 -51.65
CA MET A 565 15.77 10.52 -52.48
C MET A 565 15.52 9.04 -52.16
N ASP A 566 16.59 8.32 -51.81
CA ASP A 566 16.57 6.91 -51.42
C ASP A 566 17.49 6.74 -50.21
N ILE A 567 16.89 6.78 -49.02
CA ILE A 567 17.65 6.70 -47.77
C ILE A 567 18.32 5.32 -47.65
N ALA A 568 17.62 4.25 -48.03
CA ALA A 568 18.12 2.88 -47.92
C ALA A 568 19.40 2.68 -48.77
N ALA A 569 19.51 3.35 -49.91
CA ALA A 569 20.68 3.28 -50.77
C ALA A 569 21.91 4.02 -50.21
N ILE A 570 21.74 5.16 -49.54
CA ILE A 570 22.87 6.00 -49.11
C ILE A 570 23.29 5.77 -47.65
N ARG A 571 22.36 5.34 -46.79
CA ARG A 571 22.59 5.15 -45.35
C ARG A 571 23.76 4.21 -45.03
N PRO A 572 23.98 3.08 -45.74
CA PRO A 572 25.15 2.21 -45.51
C PRO A 572 26.50 2.90 -45.75
N PHE A 573 26.59 3.79 -46.74
CA PHE A 573 27.81 4.55 -47.02
C PHE A 573 28.19 5.46 -45.84
N TRP A 574 27.22 6.22 -45.32
CA TRP A 574 27.45 7.13 -44.20
C TRP A 574 27.79 6.39 -42.90
N LYS A 575 27.11 5.25 -42.62
CA LYS A 575 27.50 4.38 -41.50
C LYS A 575 28.94 3.91 -41.61
N ALA A 576 29.36 3.48 -42.81
CA ALA A 576 30.71 2.98 -43.04
C ALA A 576 31.79 4.08 -42.92
N VAL A 577 31.57 5.24 -43.53
CA VAL A 577 32.55 6.34 -43.53
C VAL A 577 32.72 6.95 -42.15
N MET A 578 31.62 7.09 -41.39
CA MET A 578 31.66 7.69 -40.06
C MET A 578 31.96 6.67 -38.96
N ALA A 579 31.97 5.37 -39.28
CA ALA A 579 31.98 4.27 -38.33
C ALA A 579 30.81 4.34 -37.31
N TYR A 580 29.62 4.68 -37.82
CA TYR A 580 28.41 4.88 -37.02
C TYR A 580 27.50 3.65 -36.97
N GLY A 581 26.73 3.55 -35.89
CA GLY A 581 25.71 2.52 -35.66
C GLY A 581 24.29 3.05 -35.88
N ASP A 582 23.31 2.14 -35.82
CA ASP A 582 21.90 2.53 -35.68
C ASP A 582 21.66 3.06 -34.25
N GLU A 583 20.74 4.01 -34.09
CA GLU A 583 20.32 4.43 -32.76
C GLU A 583 19.67 3.26 -31.98
N PRO A 584 20.07 2.99 -30.73
CA PRO A 584 19.54 1.86 -29.97
C PRO A 584 18.02 1.85 -29.84
N GLY A 585 17.40 0.69 -30.05
CA GLY A 585 15.94 0.52 -30.00
C GLY A 585 15.19 1.03 -31.23
N LEU A 586 15.93 1.61 -32.19
CA LEU A 586 15.46 2.13 -33.46
C LEU A 586 16.30 1.53 -34.59
N GLY A 587 15.83 1.59 -35.85
CA GLY A 587 16.49 0.86 -36.95
C GLY A 587 15.74 0.89 -38.27
N GLY A 588 14.66 1.66 -38.33
CA GLY A 588 14.01 1.99 -39.58
C GLY A 588 14.93 2.82 -40.47
N PRO A 589 14.62 2.87 -41.79
CA PRO A 589 15.41 3.64 -42.74
C PRO A 589 15.44 5.14 -42.42
N GLU A 590 14.42 5.68 -41.73
CA GLU A 590 14.30 7.10 -41.37
C GLU A 590 14.91 7.47 -40.01
N ASP A 591 15.38 6.49 -39.24
CA ASP A 591 16.01 6.71 -37.94
C ASP A 591 17.48 7.16 -38.10
N ALA A 592 17.92 8.00 -37.18
CA ALA A 592 19.28 8.54 -37.18
C ALA A 592 20.33 7.44 -37.04
N VAL A 593 21.54 7.74 -37.52
CA VAL A 593 22.75 6.96 -37.23
C VAL A 593 23.65 7.77 -36.31
N VAL A 594 24.24 7.09 -35.33
CA VAL A 594 24.91 7.74 -34.19
C VAL A 594 26.33 7.23 -33.99
N ASP A 595 27.22 8.08 -33.47
CA ASP A 595 28.53 7.66 -32.98
C ASP A 595 28.30 6.74 -31.77
N PRO A 596 28.76 5.48 -31.79
CA PRO A 596 28.62 4.58 -30.64
C PRO A 596 29.23 5.11 -29.35
N ALA A 597 30.19 6.04 -29.45
CA ALA A 597 30.80 6.71 -28.30
C ALA A 597 30.14 8.04 -27.92
N GLY A 598 29.15 8.51 -28.68
CA GLY A 598 28.40 9.74 -28.41
C GLY A 598 29.20 11.04 -28.49
N ARG A 599 30.36 11.05 -29.18
CA ARG A 599 31.24 12.24 -29.23
C ARG A 599 30.93 13.19 -30.36
N LEU A 600 30.36 12.67 -31.45
CA LEU A 600 30.11 13.40 -32.67
C LEU A 600 28.59 13.54 -32.92
N PRO A 601 28.16 14.56 -33.68
CA PRO A 601 26.76 14.74 -34.07
C PRO A 601 26.15 13.48 -34.71
N ALA A 602 24.87 13.24 -34.42
CA ALA A 602 24.07 12.25 -35.12
C ALA A 602 23.88 12.66 -36.60
N ILE A 603 23.61 11.67 -37.45
CA ILE A 603 23.22 11.90 -38.84
C ILE A 603 21.78 11.44 -39.03
N TRP A 604 20.90 12.38 -39.32
CA TRP A 604 19.52 12.11 -39.69
C TRP A 604 19.33 12.22 -41.21
N PHE A 605 18.38 11.46 -41.75
CA PHE A 605 18.10 11.44 -43.19
C PHE A 605 16.70 11.96 -43.45
N GLN A 606 16.61 13.04 -44.21
CA GLN A 606 15.34 13.61 -44.61
C GLN A 606 14.90 13.01 -45.95
N GLN A 607 13.77 12.30 -45.96
CA GLN A 607 13.21 11.77 -47.20
C GLN A 607 12.71 12.89 -48.11
N MET A 608 13.19 12.89 -49.35
CA MET A 608 12.82 13.84 -50.40
C MET A 608 12.06 13.13 -51.51
N HIS A 609 11.04 13.80 -52.06
CA HIS A 609 10.29 13.30 -53.23
C HIS A 609 10.71 13.97 -54.53
N GLU A 610 11.45 15.08 -54.46
CA GLU A 610 12.00 15.79 -55.61
C GLU A 610 13.45 16.24 -55.36
N PRO A 611 14.35 16.17 -56.37
CA PRO A 611 15.73 16.60 -56.20
C PRO A 611 15.85 18.12 -56.02
N ARG A 612 16.54 18.56 -54.96
CA ARG A 612 17.01 19.95 -54.85
C ARG A 612 18.16 20.17 -55.84
N ARG A 613 17.92 20.97 -56.89
CA ARG A 613 18.87 21.21 -58.00
C ARG A 613 19.91 22.31 -57.75
N GLN A 614 19.73 23.13 -56.71
CA GLN A 614 20.55 24.33 -56.46
C GLN A 614 21.17 24.40 -55.05
N ARG A 615 21.20 23.31 -54.26
CA ARG A 615 21.54 23.35 -52.83
C ARG A 615 22.54 22.30 -52.36
N ASN A 616 23.21 22.60 -51.25
CA ASN A 616 23.86 21.59 -50.41
C ASN A 616 22.80 20.61 -49.89
N ARG A 617 23.04 19.31 -50.08
CA ARG A 617 22.15 18.23 -49.63
C ARG A 617 22.38 17.83 -48.17
N VAL A 618 23.23 18.59 -47.48
CA VAL A 618 23.58 18.40 -46.07
C VAL A 618 23.34 19.73 -45.38
N HIS A 619 22.59 19.72 -44.30
CA HIS A 619 22.32 20.88 -43.46
C HIS A 619 22.45 20.53 -41.98
N PHE A 620 22.46 21.55 -41.13
CA PHE A 620 22.63 21.38 -39.69
C PHE A 620 21.33 21.65 -38.96
N ASP A 621 21.02 20.78 -38.00
CA ASP A 621 19.88 20.92 -37.09
C ASP A 621 20.43 21.17 -35.69
N ILE A 622 20.28 22.40 -35.22
CA ILE A 622 20.72 22.81 -33.89
C ILE A 622 19.51 22.76 -32.95
N THR A 623 19.49 21.76 -32.09
CA THR A 623 18.46 21.62 -31.06
C THR A 623 18.85 22.41 -29.82
N VAL A 624 17.97 23.34 -29.44
CA VAL A 624 18.10 24.20 -28.27
C VAL A 624 16.88 24.06 -27.37
N ALA A 625 17.01 24.54 -26.14
CA ALA A 625 15.87 24.61 -25.25
C ALA A 625 14.78 25.54 -25.81
N HIS A 626 13.51 25.23 -25.52
CA HIS A 626 12.37 25.96 -26.08
C HIS A 626 12.38 27.46 -25.71
N ASP A 627 12.93 27.79 -24.54
CA ASP A 627 13.11 29.15 -24.01
C ASP A 627 14.25 29.94 -24.70
N GLU A 628 15.08 29.29 -25.51
CA GLU A 628 16.22 29.93 -26.22
C GLU A 628 15.99 30.15 -27.71
N ALA A 629 15.11 29.37 -28.33
CA ALA A 629 14.97 29.33 -29.79
C ALA A 629 14.65 30.70 -30.40
N ALA A 630 13.72 31.44 -29.81
CA ALA A 630 13.34 32.76 -30.30
C ALA A 630 14.50 33.76 -30.26
N ALA A 631 15.30 33.75 -29.19
CA ALA A 631 16.48 34.60 -29.07
C ALA A 631 17.56 34.23 -30.11
N ARG A 632 17.74 32.93 -30.37
CA ARG A 632 18.69 32.43 -31.37
C ARG A 632 18.31 32.83 -32.79
N VAL A 633 17.03 32.67 -33.15
CA VAL A 633 16.49 33.10 -34.44
C VAL A 633 16.66 34.60 -34.62
N ALA A 634 16.27 35.40 -33.63
CA ALA A 634 16.44 36.85 -33.67
C ALA A 634 17.92 37.28 -33.84
N ALA A 635 18.85 36.62 -33.14
CA ALA A 635 20.28 36.89 -33.27
C ALA A 635 20.82 36.56 -34.66
N ALA A 636 20.39 35.45 -35.26
CA ALA A 636 20.81 35.07 -36.61
C ALA A 636 20.30 36.07 -37.68
N LEU A 637 19.05 36.52 -37.55
CA LEU A 637 18.49 37.54 -38.43
C LEU A 637 19.21 38.89 -38.29
N ALA A 638 19.53 39.29 -37.05
CA ALA A 638 20.30 40.50 -36.78
C ALA A 638 21.73 40.43 -37.37
N ALA A 639 22.29 39.23 -37.50
CA ALA A 639 23.60 38.97 -38.11
C ALA A 639 23.56 38.93 -39.66
N GLY A 640 22.42 39.21 -40.28
CA GLY A 640 22.26 39.22 -41.74
C GLY A 640 21.72 37.92 -42.34
N GLY A 641 21.27 36.98 -41.50
CA GLY A 641 20.55 35.79 -41.94
C GLY A 641 19.13 36.11 -42.43
N VAL A 642 18.56 35.16 -43.17
CA VAL A 642 17.20 35.24 -43.73
C VAL A 642 16.36 34.09 -43.18
N LEU A 643 15.12 34.37 -42.78
CA LEU A 643 14.14 33.34 -42.43
C LEU A 643 13.57 32.74 -43.72
N VAL A 644 13.84 31.46 -43.94
CA VAL A 644 13.46 30.74 -45.15
C VAL A 644 12.10 30.06 -44.96
N ASP A 645 11.89 29.43 -43.82
CA ASP A 645 10.64 28.76 -43.48
C ASP A 645 10.38 28.78 -41.96
N GLU A 646 9.15 29.09 -41.60
CA GLU A 646 8.63 29.06 -40.23
C GLU A 646 7.26 28.39 -40.13
N SER A 647 6.83 27.67 -41.17
CA SER A 647 5.57 26.93 -41.19
C SER A 647 5.44 25.90 -40.06
N SER A 648 6.58 25.42 -39.56
CA SER A 648 6.69 24.51 -38.41
C SER A 648 7.19 25.23 -37.15
N ALA A 649 6.99 26.56 -37.05
CA ALA A 649 7.36 27.34 -35.88
C ALA A 649 6.77 26.71 -34.61
N ARG A 650 7.56 26.71 -33.53
CA ARG A 650 7.43 25.90 -32.28
C ARG A 650 8.06 24.51 -32.33
N SER A 651 8.30 23.94 -33.51
CA SER A 651 9.11 22.72 -33.66
C SER A 651 10.48 23.04 -34.22
N PHE A 652 10.55 23.80 -35.32
CA PHE A 652 11.81 24.28 -35.89
C PHE A 652 11.61 25.51 -36.81
N TRP A 653 12.70 26.23 -37.08
CA TRP A 653 12.80 27.33 -38.03
C TRP A 653 13.94 27.07 -39.00
N VAL A 654 13.74 27.31 -40.30
CA VAL A 654 14.77 27.22 -41.31
C VAL A 654 15.31 28.61 -41.61
N LEU A 655 16.61 28.80 -41.38
CA LEU A 655 17.34 30.03 -41.64
C LEU A 655 18.36 29.80 -42.74
N ALA A 656 18.72 30.86 -43.47
CA ALA A 656 19.83 30.85 -44.41
C ALA A 656 20.80 32.00 -44.14
N ASP A 657 22.09 31.76 -44.40
CA ASP A 657 23.07 32.84 -44.51
C ASP A 657 22.95 33.60 -45.84
N VAL A 658 23.81 34.59 -46.04
CA VAL A 658 23.83 35.42 -47.26
C VAL A 658 24.24 34.66 -48.53
N GLU A 659 24.84 33.48 -48.40
CA GLU A 659 25.22 32.60 -49.51
C GLU A 659 24.16 31.52 -49.79
N GLY A 660 23.11 31.45 -48.94
CA GLY A 660 22.02 30.50 -49.08
C GLY A 660 22.28 29.15 -48.41
N ASN A 661 23.27 29.03 -47.52
CA ASN A 661 23.45 27.83 -46.70
C ASN A 661 22.39 27.78 -45.60
N GLU A 662 21.67 26.66 -45.51
CA GLU A 662 20.54 26.52 -44.59
C GLU A 662 20.95 25.86 -43.26
N VAL A 663 20.28 26.27 -42.18
CA VAL A 663 20.39 25.70 -40.84
C VAL A 663 19.01 25.71 -40.18
N CYS A 664 18.68 24.64 -39.47
CA CYS A 664 17.47 24.57 -38.65
C CYS A 664 17.80 24.91 -37.19
N VAL A 665 16.99 25.76 -36.57
CA VAL A 665 16.94 25.92 -35.12
C VAL A 665 15.74 25.12 -34.63
N CYS A 666 15.96 24.14 -33.74
CA CYS A 666 14.96 23.12 -33.41
C CYS A 666 14.66 23.08 -31.90
N THR A 667 13.41 22.80 -31.55
CA THR A 667 12.92 22.56 -30.18
C THR A 667 12.06 21.29 -30.09
N TRP A 668 11.51 20.84 -31.22
CA TRP A 668 10.71 19.61 -31.39
C TRP A 668 9.47 19.48 -30.49
N THR A 669 9.00 20.59 -29.92
CA THR A 669 8.01 20.62 -28.83
C THR A 669 6.62 20.14 -29.26
N ASP A 670 6.25 20.30 -30.54
CA ASP A 670 4.92 19.98 -31.07
C ASP A 670 4.91 18.72 -31.98
N ARG A 671 6.04 18.00 -32.06
CA ARG A 671 6.18 16.83 -32.95
C ARG A 671 5.31 15.64 -32.50
N ASP A 672 5.10 15.47 -31.19
CA ASP A 672 4.25 14.40 -30.62
C ASP A 672 2.81 14.48 -31.17
N GLU A 673 2.21 15.68 -31.17
CA GLU A 673 0.85 15.89 -31.67
C GLU A 673 0.74 15.75 -33.20
N ARG A 674 1.84 16.00 -33.93
CA ARG A 674 1.90 15.82 -35.39
C ARG A 674 1.98 14.33 -35.73
N ASP A 675 2.88 13.59 -35.07
CA ASP A 675 3.03 12.14 -35.25
C ASP A 675 1.72 11.40 -34.93
N GLU A 676 0.98 11.84 -33.90
CA GLU A 676 -0.34 11.30 -33.54
C GLU A 676 -1.41 11.60 -34.60
N ARG A 677 -1.45 12.83 -35.13
CA ARG A 677 -2.36 13.21 -36.23
C ARG A 677 -2.10 12.42 -37.51
N GLU A 678 -0.83 12.17 -37.84
CA GLU A 678 -0.44 11.40 -39.03
C GLU A 678 -0.74 9.90 -38.86
N ARG A 679 -0.55 9.31 -37.67
CA ARG A 679 -0.96 7.92 -37.37
C ARG A 679 -2.48 7.73 -37.46
N LEU A 680 -3.26 8.67 -36.94
CA LEU A 680 -4.73 8.63 -37.03
C LEU A 680 -5.22 8.77 -38.48
N ALA A 681 -4.49 9.48 -39.34
CA ALA A 681 -4.80 9.61 -40.75
C ALA A 681 -4.42 8.38 -41.60
N GLN A 682 -3.46 7.56 -41.14
CA GLN A 682 -3.02 6.32 -41.83
C GLN A 682 -3.75 5.05 -41.36
N GLY A 683 -4.47 5.12 -40.23
CA GLY A 683 -5.27 4.01 -39.68
C GLY A 683 -6.75 4.02 -40.06
N GLY A 684 -7.16 4.81 -41.06
CA GLY A 684 -8.53 4.98 -41.55
C GLY A 684 -8.86 4.19 -42.80
#